data_AF-A0A8C7ZE18-F1
#
_entry.id   AF-A0A8C7ZE18-F1
#
_cell.length_a   1.000
_cell.length_b   1.000
_cell.length_c   1.000
_cell.angle_alpha   90.00
_cell.angle_beta   90.00
_cell.angle_gamma   90.00
#
_symmetry.space_group_name_H-M   'P 1'
#
loop_
_entity.id
_entity.type
_entity.pdbx_description
1 polymer ?
#
loop_
_entity_poly.entity_id
_entity_poly.type
_entity_poly.pdbx_seq_one_letter_code
_entity_poly.pdbx_strand_id
1 'polypeptide(L)'
;PSKKSLLDKNYVPRIFQRLSMNEVEESVRLMAEKVYASAIREEDNKGALALFTVPEDCPIGLHEDRERALQKELAEQQSQETIKRRKNFMLKRSQSVSLQLPEGFDLTPFEVSPIPTPAASENFLPVSFPDYQRVTISGDYCAGITVDDYEQAIKSLLQALLIREKYSKLAYHRFPRTTALFLRLNQNEKWKEEDEVLPDIKPFPQEGEDVYSMKCIPENTNYVLKLKDGIVHVYENEDALDNNQPHKLPYPDLETFAIDLSYVLAMIADGPTKTYCHRRLNFLESKFYLHEMLNEMAELKELKCVPHRDFYNVRKVDTHIHAAACMNQKHLLKFIKQTYHTEADRIVMEKGCQKFTLKEVFKNLNMDPYDLTVDSLDVHAGRQTFHRFDKFNSKYNPVGANELREIYLKTDNLIKGEYFARLIKEVAKDLEESKYQHAEPRLSIYGRSPSEWENLATWFIQHKVHSPNMRWMIQVPRIYDIFRSKKLIPNFAKMLENIFLPLFEATVNPRKHKTLHVFLQYVTGFDSVDDESKHSDHMFSYKSPKPEEWTQEDNPPYTYYLFHMYANIMVLNNLRKEREMNTFMFRPHCGEAGSITHLVSAFLTADNISHGLNLKKSPVLEYLYYLAQVPIAMSPLSNNSLFLQYSKNPFCEFLRKGLCVSLSTDDPMQFHYTKEPLMEEYAIAAQLWKLSTCDCCEIARNSVLQSGLSHQEKKHFLGSNYLQDGPAGNDIRRTNVAQIRMTYRYETLRNELSFLVDAVKTEEAQKP
;
A
#
# COMPACT_ATOMS: atom_id res chain seq x y z
N PRO A 1 9.52 -46.90 18.21
CA PRO A 1 10.80 -46.19 18.45
C PRO A 1 11.03 -45.09 17.39
N SER A 2 10.91 -43.84 17.86
CA SER A 2 11.34 -42.57 17.25
C SER A 2 10.88 -42.20 15.82
N LYS A 3 9.68 -41.62 15.73
CA LYS A 3 9.47 -40.38 14.97
C LYS A 3 9.11 -39.30 15.98
N LYS A 4 10.14 -38.55 16.41
CA LYS A 4 9.99 -37.36 17.27
C LYS A 4 9.41 -36.24 16.42
N SER A 5 8.39 -35.60 16.98
CA SER A 5 7.85 -34.33 16.54
C SER A 5 8.97 -33.27 16.48
N LEU A 6 9.10 -32.64 15.32
CA LEU A 6 9.58 -31.27 15.22
C LEU A 6 8.38 -30.38 15.55
N LEU A 7 8.07 -30.30 16.85
CA LEU A 7 7.27 -29.19 17.37
C LEU A 7 8.19 -27.98 17.36
N ASP A 8 7.73 -26.92 16.69
CA ASP A 8 8.38 -25.62 16.62
C ASP A 8 8.91 -25.18 17.98
N LYS A 9 10.23 -25.00 18.04
CA LYS A 9 10.87 -24.28 19.12
C LYS A 9 10.83 -22.79 18.76
N ASN A 10 10.04 -22.04 19.53
CA ASN A 10 10.07 -20.57 19.70
C ASN A 10 9.07 -19.72 18.89
N TYR A 11 7.76 -20.04 18.88
CA TYR A 11 6.76 -18.98 18.69
C TYR A 11 6.55 -18.25 20.03
N VAL A 12 7.30 -17.17 20.25
CA VAL A 12 6.99 -16.24 21.36
C VAL A 12 5.75 -15.45 20.92
N PRO A 13 4.65 -15.43 21.69
CA PRO A 13 3.46 -14.67 21.32
C PRO A 13 3.82 -13.21 21.09
N ARG A 14 3.49 -12.66 19.92
CA ARG A 14 3.64 -11.22 19.66
C ARG A 14 2.58 -10.50 20.48
N ILE A 15 2.99 -9.92 21.59
CA ILE A 15 2.09 -9.17 22.47
C ILE A 15 2.11 -7.71 22.04
N PHE A 16 0.92 -7.11 21.92
CA PHE A 16 0.79 -5.67 21.71
C PHE A 16 1.21 -4.94 22.98
N GLN A 17 2.31 -4.19 22.92
CA GLN A 17 2.78 -3.37 24.04
C GLN A 17 1.89 -2.14 24.19
N ARG A 18 1.26 -2.01 25.36
CA ARG A 18 0.39 -0.88 25.70
C ARG A 18 1.20 0.27 26.28
N LEU A 19 0.88 1.48 25.85
CA LEU A 19 1.42 2.72 26.40
C LEU A 19 0.35 3.41 27.24
N SER A 20 0.76 4.18 28.25
CA SER A 20 -0.15 4.96 29.09
C SER A 20 -0.07 6.44 28.73
N MET A 21 -1.22 7.12 28.66
CA MET A 21 -1.27 8.57 28.39
C MET A 21 -0.47 9.44 29.40
N ASN A 22 -0.20 8.94 30.61
CA ASN A 22 0.64 9.65 31.59
C ASN A 22 2.10 9.79 31.13
N GLU A 23 2.52 9.04 30.12
CA GLU A 23 3.88 8.99 29.60
C GLU A 23 4.09 9.91 28.38
N VAL A 24 3.03 10.59 27.92
CA VAL A 24 3.09 11.46 26.74
C VAL A 24 3.37 12.90 27.14
N GLU A 25 4.37 13.52 26.51
CA GLU A 25 4.64 14.95 26.71
C GLU A 25 3.46 15.81 26.26
N GLU A 26 3.03 16.75 27.11
CA GLU A 26 1.92 17.67 26.83
C GLU A 26 2.14 18.50 25.55
N SER A 27 3.40 18.79 25.22
CA SER A 27 3.85 19.46 24.00
C SER A 27 3.45 18.72 22.72
N VAL A 28 3.63 17.39 22.68
CA VAL A 28 3.31 16.53 21.53
C VAL A 28 1.81 16.54 21.30
N ARG A 29 1.03 16.44 22.37
CA ARG A 29 -0.43 16.45 22.29
C ARG A 29 -0.95 17.77 21.73
N LEU A 30 -0.47 18.91 22.22
CA LEU A 30 -0.88 20.23 21.73
C LEU A 30 -0.54 20.44 20.24
N MET A 31 0.62 19.95 19.79
CA MET A 31 0.98 20.01 18.38
C MET A 31 0.09 19.10 17.51
N ALA A 32 -0.22 17.89 17.96
CA ALA A 32 -1.12 16.99 17.24
C ALA A 32 -2.54 17.58 17.13
N GLU A 33 -3.08 18.14 18.22
CA GLU A 33 -4.37 18.84 18.24
C GLU A 33 -4.37 20.05 17.28
N LYS A 34 -3.26 20.78 17.18
CA LYS A 34 -3.10 21.87 16.21
C LYS A 34 -3.17 21.38 14.76
N VAL A 35 -2.57 20.22 14.45
CA VAL A 35 -2.65 19.63 13.10
C VAL A 35 -4.07 19.22 12.77
N TYR A 36 -4.76 18.53 13.68
CA TYR A 36 -6.18 18.20 13.50
C TYR A 36 -7.03 19.45 13.30
N ALA A 37 -6.87 20.47 14.15
CA ALA A 37 -7.62 21.72 14.03
C ALA A 37 -7.27 22.49 12.74
N SER A 38 -6.04 22.38 12.22
CA SER A 38 -5.68 22.95 10.91
C SER A 38 -6.28 22.17 9.76
N ALA A 39 -6.31 20.84 9.85
CA ALA A 39 -6.92 19.98 8.84
C ALA A 39 -8.43 20.26 8.71
N ILE A 40 -9.13 20.43 9.83
CA ILE A 40 -10.54 20.81 9.85
C ILE A 40 -10.72 22.21 9.22
N ARG A 41 -9.91 23.21 9.61
CA ARG A 41 -10.03 24.60 9.12
C ARG A 41 -9.66 24.81 7.65
N GLU A 42 -8.64 24.10 7.14
CA GLU A 42 -8.28 24.13 5.72
C GLU A 42 -9.40 23.52 4.85
N GLU A 43 -10.24 22.69 5.44
CA GLU A 43 -11.36 22.03 4.77
C GLU A 43 -12.62 22.91 4.78
N ASP A 44 -12.90 23.66 5.86
CA ASP A 44 -13.99 24.67 5.93
C ASP A 44 -13.83 25.81 4.90
N ASN A 45 -12.58 26.21 4.61
CA ASN A 45 -12.27 27.28 3.66
C ASN A 45 -12.33 26.85 2.18
N LYS A 46 -12.58 25.57 1.86
CA LYS A 46 -12.70 25.07 0.47
C LYS A 46 -14.08 25.37 -0.14
N GLY A 47 -14.45 26.64 -0.16
CA GLY A 47 -15.37 27.17 -1.17
C GLY A 47 -14.70 27.19 -2.55
N ALA A 48 -14.96 26.17 -3.37
CA ALA A 48 -14.91 26.09 -4.84
C ALA A 48 -13.75 26.66 -5.70
N LEU A 49 -12.73 27.39 -5.20
CA LEU A 49 -11.81 28.12 -6.10
C LEU A 49 -10.31 28.09 -5.74
N ALA A 50 -9.90 27.57 -4.58
CA ALA A 50 -8.51 27.74 -4.10
C ALA A 50 -7.68 26.45 -4.07
N LEU A 51 -8.04 25.39 -4.80
CA LEU A 51 -7.38 24.08 -4.64
C LEU A 51 -6.02 23.93 -5.37
N PHE A 52 -5.62 24.86 -6.25
CA PHE A 52 -4.37 24.70 -7.01
C PHE A 52 -3.59 25.99 -7.36
N THR A 53 -3.89 27.11 -6.72
CA THR A 53 -2.91 28.21 -6.67
C THR A 53 -2.00 27.95 -5.48
N VAL A 54 -0.80 27.44 -5.74
CA VAL A 54 0.33 27.69 -4.84
C VAL A 54 0.41 29.21 -4.74
N PRO A 55 0.31 29.83 -3.55
CA PRO A 55 0.67 31.23 -3.43
C PRO A 55 2.08 31.35 -3.98
N GLU A 56 2.28 32.15 -5.03
CA GLU A 56 3.63 32.62 -5.32
C GLU A 56 4.10 33.32 -4.05
N ASP A 57 5.06 32.67 -3.42
CA ASP A 57 5.87 33.11 -2.30
C ASP A 57 5.82 34.62 -2.08
N CYS A 58 5.20 35.07 -0.99
CA CYS A 58 5.22 36.48 -0.61
C CYS A 58 6.67 36.86 -0.28
N PRO A 59 7.33 37.75 -1.05
CA PRO A 59 8.77 37.98 -0.95
C PRO A 59 9.22 38.49 0.42
N ILE A 60 8.30 39.12 1.16
CA ILE A 60 8.58 39.80 2.44
C ILE A 60 8.72 38.80 3.58
N GLY A 61 7.88 37.76 3.64
CA GLY A 61 7.96 36.72 4.69
C GLY A 61 9.22 35.84 4.55
N LEU A 62 9.60 35.51 3.30
CA LEU A 62 10.84 34.81 3.01
C LEU A 62 12.09 35.61 3.36
N HIS A 63 12.03 36.95 3.26
CA HIS A 63 13.15 37.81 3.64
C HIS A 63 13.33 37.85 5.16
N GLU A 64 12.23 37.98 5.92
CA GLU A 64 12.27 37.95 7.38
C GLU A 64 12.67 36.59 7.95
N ASP A 65 12.17 35.48 7.37
CA ASP A 65 12.56 34.12 7.78
C ASP A 65 14.01 33.81 7.38
N ARG A 66 14.48 34.28 6.21
CA ARG A 66 15.90 34.21 5.86
C ARG A 66 16.75 35.03 6.81
N GLU A 67 16.35 36.25 7.17
CA GLU A 67 17.11 37.07 8.11
C GLU A 67 17.17 36.45 9.51
N ARG A 68 16.06 35.88 10.02
CA ARG A 68 16.07 35.15 11.30
C ARG A 68 16.93 33.90 11.24
N ALA A 69 16.86 33.13 10.15
CA ALA A 69 17.70 31.95 9.95
C ALA A 69 19.19 32.35 9.89
N LEU A 70 19.51 33.43 9.16
CA LEU A 70 20.87 33.97 9.06
C LEU A 70 21.38 34.49 10.42
N GLN A 71 20.53 35.16 11.20
CA GLN A 71 20.86 35.61 12.56
C GLN A 71 21.09 34.44 13.52
N LYS A 72 20.26 33.39 13.45
CA LYS A 72 20.44 32.16 14.23
C LYS A 72 21.74 31.44 13.84
N GLU A 73 22.03 31.37 12.54
CA GLU A 73 23.27 30.79 12.03
C GLU A 73 24.51 31.60 12.45
N LEU A 74 24.44 32.93 12.40
CA LEU A 74 25.51 33.82 12.86
C LEU A 74 25.74 33.69 14.38
N ALA A 75 24.67 33.56 15.17
CA ALA A 75 24.77 33.32 16.61
C ALA A 75 25.39 31.94 16.93
N GLU A 76 25.07 30.91 16.15
CA GLU A 76 25.67 29.57 16.30
C GLU A 76 27.13 29.51 15.82
N GLN A 77 27.51 30.27 14.79
CA GLN A 77 28.90 30.44 14.40
C GLN A 77 29.75 31.13 15.47
N GLN A 78 29.12 31.85 16.41
CA GLN A 78 29.78 32.42 17.58
C GLN A 78 29.84 31.42 18.76
N SER A 79 29.02 30.37 18.75
CA SER A 79 29.01 29.30 19.76
C SER A 79 30.15 28.30 19.53
N GLN A 80 31.15 28.32 20.40
CA GLN A 80 32.29 27.39 20.33
C GLN A 80 31.87 25.92 20.48
N GLU A 81 30.79 25.64 21.21
CA GLU A 81 30.28 24.29 21.44
C GLU A 81 29.63 23.71 20.18
N THR A 82 28.79 24.50 19.52
CA THR A 82 28.12 24.12 18.26
C THR A 82 29.15 23.90 17.15
N ILE A 83 30.20 24.73 17.06
CA ILE A 83 31.30 24.54 16.11
C ILE A 83 32.05 23.23 16.37
N LYS A 84 32.32 22.88 17.63
CA LYS A 84 32.97 21.60 17.99
C LYS A 84 32.09 20.41 17.62
N ARG A 85 30.78 20.46 17.91
CA ARG A 85 29.82 19.42 17.53
C ARG A 85 29.75 19.25 16.00
N ARG A 86 29.66 20.35 15.25
CA ARG A 86 29.66 20.34 13.77
C ARG A 86 30.94 19.73 13.20
N LYS A 87 32.11 20.04 13.77
CA LYS A 87 33.40 19.43 13.37
C LYS A 87 33.45 17.93 13.69
N ASN A 88 32.93 17.49 14.83
CA ASN A 88 32.87 16.07 15.18
C ASN A 88 32.00 15.27 14.20
N PHE A 89 30.84 15.80 13.81
CA PHE A 89 30.00 15.19 12.77
C PHE A 89 30.70 15.12 11.42
N MET A 90 31.36 16.20 10.98
CA MET A 90 32.15 16.20 9.75
C MET A 90 33.27 15.15 9.78
N LEU A 91 33.97 15.01 10.91
CA LEU A 91 35.04 14.03 11.07
C LEU A 91 34.51 12.59 11.02
N LYS A 92 33.48 12.27 11.81
CA LYS A 92 32.83 10.94 11.77
C LYS A 92 32.33 10.61 10.37
N ARG A 93 31.81 11.60 9.64
CA ARG A 93 31.35 11.42 8.27
C ARG A 93 32.48 11.21 7.27
N SER A 94 33.60 11.90 7.39
CA SER A 94 34.78 11.61 6.56
C SER A 94 35.26 10.16 6.76
N GLN A 95 35.10 9.62 7.97
CA GLN A 95 35.40 8.24 8.31
C GLN A 95 34.32 7.26 7.81
N SER A 96 33.03 7.61 7.89
CA SER A 96 31.93 6.75 7.42
C SER A 96 31.79 6.72 5.90
N VAL A 97 32.11 7.81 5.20
CA VAL A 97 32.24 7.85 3.73
C VAL A 97 33.47 7.04 3.26
N SER A 98 34.49 6.89 4.11
CA SER A 98 35.67 6.04 3.86
C SER A 98 35.42 4.56 4.18
N LEU A 99 34.33 4.20 4.87
CA LEU A 99 33.94 2.81 5.09
C LEU A 99 33.18 2.30 3.85
N GLN A 100 33.93 1.75 2.89
CA GLN A 100 33.39 0.67 2.08
C GLN A 100 32.89 -0.42 3.03
N LEU A 101 31.58 -0.70 2.96
CA LEU A 101 30.89 -1.88 3.51
C LEU A 101 31.17 -2.18 5.00
N PRO A 102 30.17 -2.15 5.91
CA PRO A 102 30.35 -2.61 7.28
C PRO A 102 30.92 -4.03 7.32
N GLU A 103 32.09 -4.20 7.94
CA GLU A 103 32.68 -5.49 8.24
C GLU A 103 31.69 -6.32 9.08
N GLY A 104 31.35 -7.51 8.60
CA GLY A 104 30.31 -8.37 9.19
C GLY A 104 29.74 -9.42 8.25
N PHE A 105 30.03 -9.32 6.95
CA PHE A 105 29.92 -10.46 6.04
C PHE A 105 31.32 -11.05 5.84
N ASP A 106 31.48 -12.35 6.15
CA ASP A 106 32.66 -13.12 5.75
C ASP A 106 32.80 -13.05 4.23
N LEU A 107 33.63 -12.12 3.76
CA LEU A 107 34.15 -12.09 2.40
C LEU A 107 35.67 -12.17 2.54
N THR A 108 36.19 -13.36 2.26
CA THR A 108 37.63 -13.65 2.22
C THR A 108 38.38 -12.59 1.39
N PRO A 109 39.45 -11.97 1.90
CA PRO A 109 40.22 -10.98 1.15
C PRO A 109 41.04 -11.67 0.05
N PHE A 110 40.90 -11.23 -1.21
CA PHE A 110 41.79 -11.67 -2.29
C PHE A 110 43.12 -10.90 -2.23
N GLU A 111 44.21 -11.60 -1.91
CA GLU A 111 45.56 -11.17 -2.22
C GLU A 111 45.80 -11.21 -3.74
N VAL A 112 46.45 -10.17 -4.24
CA VAL A 112 46.79 -9.99 -5.65
C VAL A 112 48.06 -10.78 -5.97
N SER A 113 48.02 -11.66 -6.98
CA SER A 113 49.21 -12.13 -7.70
C SER A 113 48.85 -12.59 -9.12
N PRO A 114 49.77 -12.51 -10.11
CA PRO A 114 49.42 -12.42 -11.52
C PRO A 114 49.62 -13.72 -12.33
N ILE A 115 49.00 -13.72 -13.52
CA ILE A 115 49.17 -14.57 -14.73
C ILE A 115 48.14 -15.72 -14.89
N PRO A 116 47.46 -15.83 -16.06
CA PRO A 116 46.39 -16.80 -16.28
C PRO A 116 46.85 -18.09 -16.98
N THR A 117 46.18 -19.21 -16.66
CA THR A 117 46.10 -20.41 -17.51
C THR A 117 44.65 -20.90 -17.59
N PRO A 118 44.18 -21.40 -18.75
CA PRO A 118 42.77 -21.68 -18.97
C PRO A 118 42.43 -23.16 -18.76
N ALA A 119 41.42 -23.48 -17.94
CA ALA A 119 40.59 -24.67 -18.14
C ALA A 119 39.28 -24.59 -17.32
N ALA A 120 38.19 -24.82 -18.06
CA ALA A 120 36.78 -25.00 -17.70
C ALA A 120 36.41 -25.39 -16.25
N SER A 121 35.54 -24.57 -15.66
CA SER A 121 34.43 -25.00 -14.79
C SER A 121 33.40 -23.85 -14.73
N GLU A 122 32.12 -24.18 -14.75
CA GLU A 122 30.97 -23.26 -14.83
C GLU A 122 31.04 -22.12 -13.78
N ASN A 123 31.22 -20.89 -14.26
CA ASN A 123 31.37 -19.71 -13.40
C ASN A 123 30.00 -19.20 -12.91
N PHE A 124 29.73 -19.39 -11.62
CA PHE A 124 28.93 -18.43 -10.85
C PHE A 124 29.70 -17.11 -10.84
N LEU A 125 29.15 -16.05 -11.45
CA LEU A 125 29.74 -14.71 -11.34
C LEU A 125 29.66 -14.25 -9.88
N PRO A 126 30.77 -13.87 -9.24
CA PRO A 126 30.72 -13.15 -7.96
C PRO A 126 29.91 -11.87 -8.15
N VAL A 127 29.12 -11.47 -7.16
CA VAL A 127 28.38 -10.20 -7.18
C VAL A 127 29.39 -9.05 -7.17
N SER A 128 29.89 -8.66 -8.34
CA SER A 128 30.64 -7.42 -8.53
C SER A 128 29.64 -6.30 -8.58
N PHE A 129 29.72 -5.35 -7.65
CA PHE A 129 29.01 -4.08 -7.79
C PHE A 129 29.39 -3.48 -9.15
N PRO A 130 28.42 -3.09 -9.99
CA PRO A 130 28.72 -2.52 -11.29
C PRO A 130 29.50 -1.22 -11.11
N ASP A 131 30.51 -1.03 -11.95
CA ASP A 131 31.27 0.21 -11.97
C ASP A 131 30.45 1.28 -12.73
N TYR A 132 30.19 2.39 -12.07
CA TYR A 132 29.40 3.50 -12.61
C TYR A 132 29.85 4.82 -11.98
N GLN A 133 29.54 5.93 -12.64
CA GLN A 133 29.96 7.25 -12.19
C GLN A 133 29.15 7.67 -10.97
N ARG A 134 29.84 7.75 -9.83
CA ARG A 134 29.26 8.17 -8.55
C ARG A 134 29.57 9.62 -8.28
N VAL A 135 28.56 10.33 -7.76
CA VAL A 135 28.73 11.69 -7.26
C VAL A 135 28.67 11.67 -5.74
N THR A 136 29.81 11.98 -5.13
CA THR A 136 29.91 12.16 -3.68
C THR A 136 29.86 13.65 -3.36
N ILE A 137 28.86 14.03 -2.57
CA ILE A 137 28.71 15.41 -2.11
C ILE A 137 29.14 15.45 -0.64
N SER A 138 30.28 16.09 -0.38
CA SER A 138 30.77 16.40 0.97
C SER A 138 30.28 17.78 1.40
N GLY A 139 29.69 17.92 2.60
CA GLY A 139 29.21 19.23 3.07
C GLY A 139 28.08 19.18 4.10
N ASP A 140 27.28 20.25 4.13
CA ASP A 140 26.27 20.57 5.15
C ASP A 140 25.12 19.54 5.24
N TYR A 141 25.31 18.56 6.11
CA TYR A 141 24.38 17.46 6.37
C TYR A 141 23.14 17.90 7.13
N CYS A 142 23.19 19.02 7.85
CA CYS A 142 22.03 19.64 8.48
C CYS A 142 21.04 20.17 7.43
N ALA A 143 21.39 20.16 6.13
CA ALA A 143 20.55 20.69 5.07
C ALA A 143 20.03 22.10 5.40
N GLY A 144 20.92 22.95 5.94
CA GLY A 144 20.70 24.32 6.39
C GLY A 144 19.57 24.55 7.41
N ILE A 145 19.32 23.57 8.28
CA ILE A 145 18.80 23.84 9.63
C ILE A 145 19.97 23.80 10.63
N THR A 146 19.71 24.16 11.89
CA THR A 146 20.75 24.18 12.93
C THR A 146 21.11 22.77 13.38
N VAL A 147 22.24 22.60 14.07
CA VAL A 147 22.68 21.27 14.56
C VAL A 147 21.69 20.70 15.58
N ASP A 148 21.21 21.53 16.51
CA ASP A 148 20.26 21.11 17.53
C ASP A 148 18.90 20.75 16.91
N ASP A 149 18.41 21.59 15.98
CA ASP A 149 17.17 21.33 15.23
C ASP A 149 17.28 20.02 14.41
N TYR A 150 18.47 19.75 13.87
CA TYR A 150 18.76 18.54 13.10
C TYR A 150 18.71 17.29 13.98
N GLU A 151 19.37 17.31 15.14
CA GLU A 151 19.34 16.19 16.08
C GLU A 151 17.91 15.88 16.53
N GLN A 152 17.09 16.90 16.82
CA GLN A 152 15.70 16.72 17.18
C GLN A 152 14.87 16.13 16.03
N ALA A 153 15.00 16.67 14.82
CA ALA A 153 14.30 16.15 13.63
C ALA A 153 14.65 14.67 13.38
N ILE A 154 15.92 14.30 13.52
CA ILE A 154 16.36 12.91 13.36
C ILE A 154 15.74 11.98 14.41
N LYS A 155 15.73 12.38 15.69
CA LYS A 155 15.10 11.57 16.76
C LYS A 155 13.63 11.33 16.48
N SER A 156 12.89 12.36 16.04
CA SER A 156 11.49 12.23 15.67
C SER A 156 11.27 11.29 14.47
N LEU A 157 12.11 11.40 13.43
CA LEU A 157 12.05 10.52 12.26
C LEU A 157 12.33 9.06 12.64
N LEU A 158 13.35 8.80 13.48
CA LEU A 158 13.66 7.45 13.98
C LEU A 158 12.49 6.87 14.79
N GLN A 159 11.88 7.67 15.66
CA GLN A 159 10.72 7.23 16.42
C GLN A 159 9.54 6.86 15.52
N ALA A 160 9.25 7.66 14.49
CA ALA A 160 8.20 7.35 13.53
C ALA A 160 8.47 6.06 12.74
N LEU A 161 9.73 5.80 12.37
CA LEU A 161 10.14 4.55 11.71
C LEU A 161 9.99 3.33 12.64
N LEU A 162 10.32 3.47 13.93
CA LEU A 162 10.12 2.42 14.94
C LEU A 162 8.63 2.12 15.17
N ILE A 163 7.80 3.16 15.24
CA ILE A 163 6.34 3.01 15.30
C ILE A 163 5.85 2.23 14.08
N ARG A 164 6.24 2.62 12.86
CA ARG A 164 5.83 1.88 11.66
C ARG A 164 6.32 0.43 11.68
N GLU A 165 7.57 0.17 12.09
CA GLU A 165 8.09 -1.19 12.21
C GLU A 165 7.24 -2.02 13.18
N LYS A 166 6.85 -1.45 14.33
CA LYS A 166 5.98 -2.10 15.33
C LYS A 166 4.67 -2.58 14.70
N TYR A 167 3.92 -1.67 14.06
CA TYR A 167 2.63 -1.99 13.46
C TYR A 167 2.77 -2.96 12.27
N SER A 168 3.80 -2.76 11.43
CA SER A 168 4.04 -3.66 10.29
C SER A 168 4.30 -5.10 10.77
N LYS A 169 5.13 -5.26 11.81
CA LYS A 169 5.45 -6.57 12.37
C LYS A 169 4.25 -7.27 12.99
N LEU A 170 3.38 -6.55 13.68
CA LEU A 170 2.22 -7.14 14.35
C LEU A 170 1.20 -7.71 13.35
N ALA A 171 1.05 -7.10 12.18
CA ALA A 171 0.09 -7.52 11.15
C ALA A 171 0.69 -8.43 10.06
N TYR A 172 1.97 -8.79 10.15
CA TYR A 172 2.72 -9.47 9.07
C TYR A 172 2.80 -8.65 7.77
N HIS A 173 2.77 -7.33 7.87
CA HIS A 173 3.06 -6.43 6.75
C HIS A 173 4.57 -6.33 6.51
N ARG A 174 4.94 -5.96 5.29
CA ARG A 174 6.34 -5.83 4.87
C ARG A 174 6.96 -4.58 5.48
N PHE A 175 8.21 -4.72 5.92
CA PHE A 175 9.06 -3.61 6.33
C PHE A 175 10.45 -3.82 5.73
N PRO A 176 11.07 -2.80 5.10
CA PRO A 176 12.33 -2.98 4.38
C PRO A 176 13.48 -3.40 5.30
N ARG A 177 14.20 -4.45 4.88
CA ARG A 177 15.33 -5.04 5.63
C ARG A 177 16.42 -4.01 5.92
N THR A 178 16.78 -3.19 4.94
CA THR A 178 17.79 -2.14 5.09
C THR A 178 17.42 -1.14 6.19
N THR A 179 16.20 -0.63 6.20
CA THR A 179 15.77 0.31 7.23
C THR A 179 15.77 -0.36 8.60
N ALA A 180 15.30 -1.60 8.72
CA ALA A 180 15.34 -2.37 9.97
C ALA A 180 16.77 -2.54 10.50
N LEU A 181 17.74 -2.81 9.62
CA LEU A 181 19.15 -2.90 9.99
C LEU A 181 19.65 -1.61 10.63
N PHE A 182 19.37 -0.44 10.03
CA PHE A 182 19.78 0.85 10.57
C PHE A 182 19.08 1.19 11.89
N LEU A 183 17.79 0.82 12.05
CA LEU A 183 17.08 0.98 13.32
C LEU A 183 17.70 0.15 14.45
N ARG A 184 18.11 -1.11 14.17
CA ARG A 184 18.79 -1.96 15.16
C ARG A 184 20.21 -1.48 15.47
N LEU A 185 20.94 -1.01 14.46
CA LEU A 185 22.26 -0.38 14.65
C LEU A 185 22.19 0.86 15.55
N ASN A 186 21.06 1.57 15.54
CA ASN A 186 20.80 2.69 16.45
C ASN A 186 20.52 2.22 17.88
N GLN A 187 19.88 1.07 18.06
CA GLN A 187 19.59 0.46 19.37
C GLN A 187 20.77 -0.37 19.92
N ASN A 188 21.92 -0.40 19.22
CA ASN A 188 23.06 -1.28 19.51
C ASN A 188 22.69 -2.78 19.53
N GLU A 189 21.66 -3.16 18.79
CA GLU A 189 21.20 -4.54 18.63
C GLU A 189 21.65 -5.12 17.28
N LYS A 190 21.85 -6.45 17.24
CA LYS A 190 22.05 -7.15 15.97
C LYS A 190 20.70 -7.55 15.41
N TRP A 191 20.40 -7.07 14.21
CA TRP A 191 19.27 -7.57 13.43
C TRP A 191 19.47 -9.04 13.09
N LYS A 192 18.40 -9.82 13.16
CA LYS A 192 18.41 -11.21 12.75
C LYS A 192 17.38 -11.46 11.66
N GLU A 193 17.65 -12.41 10.78
CA GLU A 193 16.73 -12.77 9.70
C GLU A 193 15.39 -13.34 10.24
N GLU A 194 15.41 -13.93 11.43
CA GLU A 194 14.20 -14.36 12.15
C GLU A 194 13.28 -13.19 12.57
N ASP A 195 13.78 -11.95 12.60
CA ASP A 195 12.99 -10.76 12.92
C ASP A 195 12.19 -10.25 11.71
N GLU A 196 12.49 -10.74 10.50
CA GLU A 196 11.77 -10.38 9.29
C GLU A 196 10.45 -11.14 9.20
N VAL A 197 9.39 -10.39 8.93
CA VAL A 197 8.04 -10.95 8.85
C VAL A 197 7.50 -10.67 7.46
N LEU A 198 6.92 -11.70 6.85
CA LEU A 198 6.34 -11.61 5.52
C LEU A 198 4.89 -12.09 5.55
N PRO A 199 4.02 -11.50 4.72
CA PRO A 199 2.69 -12.04 4.48
C PRO A 199 2.79 -13.48 3.97
N ASP A 200 2.01 -14.37 4.57
CA ASP A 200 1.86 -15.74 4.10
C ASP A 200 0.76 -15.79 3.03
N ILE A 201 1.16 -15.92 1.77
CA ILE A 201 0.23 -16.00 0.64
C ILE A 201 0.36 -17.38 0.01
N LYS A 202 -0.80 -18.04 -0.17
CA LYS A 202 -0.85 -19.37 -0.79
C LYS A 202 -0.29 -19.30 -2.22
N PRO A 203 0.64 -20.19 -2.60
CA PRO A 203 1.13 -20.25 -3.97
C PRO A 203 0.03 -20.70 -4.93
N PHE A 204 0.24 -20.40 -6.21
CA PHE A 204 -0.62 -20.91 -7.26
C PHE A 204 -0.63 -22.46 -7.24
N PRO A 205 -1.81 -23.09 -7.39
CA PRO A 205 -1.91 -24.55 -7.47
C PRO A 205 -1.15 -25.10 -8.68
N GLN A 206 -0.47 -26.23 -8.53
CA GLN A 206 0.29 -26.85 -9.63
C GLN A 206 -0.62 -27.42 -10.73
N GLU A 207 -0.08 -27.67 -11.92
CA GLU A 207 -0.85 -28.26 -13.02
C GLU A 207 -1.52 -29.57 -12.59
N GLY A 208 -2.86 -29.60 -12.62
CA GLY A 208 -3.67 -30.75 -12.21
C GLY A 208 -4.22 -30.69 -10.78
N GLU A 209 -3.84 -29.70 -9.97
CA GLU A 209 -4.45 -29.47 -8.66
C GLU A 209 -5.82 -28.79 -8.79
N ASP A 210 -6.81 -29.30 -8.05
CA ASP A 210 -8.15 -28.73 -8.02
C ASP A 210 -8.19 -27.50 -7.08
N VAL A 211 -8.23 -26.32 -7.70
CA VAL A 211 -8.39 -25.00 -7.07
C VAL A 211 -9.56 -24.96 -6.09
N TYR A 212 -10.62 -25.69 -6.39
CA TYR A 212 -11.88 -25.70 -5.66
C TYR A 212 -12.01 -26.90 -4.73
N SER A 213 -10.93 -27.64 -4.52
CA SER A 213 -10.91 -28.84 -3.69
C SER A 213 -11.32 -28.51 -2.26
N MET A 214 -12.38 -29.18 -1.80
CA MET A 214 -12.79 -29.19 -0.40
C MET A 214 -12.15 -30.35 0.38
N LYS A 215 -11.14 -31.00 -0.20
CA LYS A 215 -10.33 -32.03 0.44
C LYS A 215 -9.19 -31.35 1.21
N CYS A 216 -8.76 -31.94 2.33
CA CYS A 216 -7.68 -31.40 3.18
C CYS A 216 -7.99 -30.08 3.90
N ILE A 217 -9.26 -29.82 4.24
CA ILE A 217 -9.63 -28.67 5.10
C ILE A 217 -9.15 -28.93 6.54
N PRO A 218 -8.48 -27.97 7.21
CA PRO A 218 -8.01 -28.10 8.59
C PRO A 218 -9.12 -28.47 9.58
N GLU A 219 -8.74 -28.95 10.76
CA GLU A 219 -9.71 -29.29 11.81
C GLU A 219 -10.33 -28.02 12.43
N ASN A 220 -11.51 -28.17 13.05
CA ASN A 220 -12.12 -27.06 13.76
C ASN A 220 -11.43 -26.88 15.12
N THR A 221 -11.17 -25.64 15.51
CA THR A 221 -10.80 -25.29 16.88
C THR A 221 -12.10 -24.89 17.60
N ASN A 222 -12.40 -25.44 18.77
CA ASN A 222 -13.65 -25.12 19.50
C ASN A 222 -13.60 -23.72 20.17
N TYR A 223 -12.88 -22.77 19.56
CA TYR A 223 -12.73 -21.42 20.09
C TYR A 223 -14.05 -20.65 19.99
N VAL A 224 -14.27 -19.81 20.98
CA VAL A 224 -15.43 -18.92 21.07
C VAL A 224 -15.01 -17.51 20.66
N LEU A 225 -15.85 -16.84 19.88
CA LEU A 225 -15.58 -15.52 19.31
C LEU A 225 -16.54 -14.50 19.93
N LYS A 226 -16.02 -13.33 20.31
CA LYS A 226 -16.86 -12.21 20.76
C LYS A 226 -16.29 -10.89 20.28
N LEU A 227 -17.14 -10.06 19.70
CA LEU A 227 -16.77 -8.67 19.38
C LEU A 227 -16.76 -7.84 20.67
N LYS A 228 -15.66 -7.13 20.90
CA LYS A 228 -15.51 -6.21 22.03
C LYS A 228 -14.77 -4.96 21.55
N ASP A 229 -15.38 -3.79 21.78
CA ASP A 229 -14.83 -2.50 21.37
C ASP A 229 -14.54 -2.46 19.86
N GLY A 230 -15.37 -3.15 19.06
CA GLY A 230 -15.21 -3.36 17.61
C GLY A 230 -14.07 -4.28 17.15
N ILE A 231 -13.38 -4.95 18.07
CA ILE A 231 -12.31 -5.92 17.76
C ILE A 231 -12.81 -7.32 18.10
N VAL A 232 -12.56 -8.31 17.23
CA VAL A 232 -12.93 -9.70 17.53
C VAL A 232 -11.92 -10.29 18.50
N HIS A 233 -12.40 -10.68 19.69
CA HIS A 233 -11.65 -11.42 20.68
C HIS A 233 -11.89 -12.92 20.54
N VAL A 234 -10.81 -13.70 20.63
CA VAL A 234 -10.81 -15.16 20.55
C VAL A 234 -10.63 -15.74 21.94
N TYR A 235 -11.45 -16.71 22.33
CA TYR A 235 -11.41 -17.39 23.62
C TYR A 235 -11.30 -18.90 23.41
N GLU A 236 -10.56 -19.61 24.26
CA GLU A 236 -10.31 -21.04 24.07
C GLU A 236 -11.56 -21.91 24.31
N ASN A 237 -12.41 -21.50 25.24
CA ASN A 237 -13.65 -22.17 25.64
C ASN A 237 -14.63 -21.17 26.27
N GLU A 238 -15.84 -21.63 26.64
CA GLU A 238 -16.86 -20.82 27.31
C GLU A 238 -16.39 -20.34 28.70
N ASP A 239 -15.66 -21.16 29.46
CA ASP A 239 -15.12 -20.76 30.77
C ASP A 239 -14.14 -19.58 30.67
N ALA A 240 -13.29 -19.53 29.63
CA ALA A 240 -12.36 -18.44 29.38
C ALA A 240 -13.09 -17.17 28.95
N LEU A 241 -14.22 -17.31 28.23
CA LEU A 241 -15.10 -16.20 27.90
C LEU A 241 -15.73 -15.59 29.15
N ASP A 242 -16.24 -16.43 30.06
CA ASP A 242 -16.88 -16.00 31.30
C ASP A 242 -15.88 -15.31 32.25
N ASN A 243 -14.64 -15.80 32.29
CA ASN A 243 -13.54 -15.17 33.03
C ASN A 243 -12.90 -13.99 32.29
N ASN A 244 -13.37 -13.66 31.07
CA ASN A 244 -12.84 -12.62 30.18
C ASN A 244 -11.31 -12.70 29.97
N GLN A 245 -10.81 -13.92 29.76
CA GLN A 245 -9.41 -14.24 29.47
C GLN A 245 -9.26 -14.62 27.99
N PRO A 246 -8.96 -13.66 27.08
CA PRO A 246 -8.82 -13.97 25.68
C PRO A 246 -7.53 -14.76 25.41
N HIS A 247 -7.55 -15.56 24.34
CA HIS A 247 -6.39 -16.27 23.81
C HIS A 247 -5.26 -15.29 23.48
N LYS A 248 -4.00 -15.70 23.63
CA LYS A 248 -2.82 -14.82 23.65
C LYS A 248 -2.42 -14.26 22.26
N LEU A 249 -3.30 -13.44 21.68
CA LEU A 249 -3.08 -12.70 20.44
C LEU A 249 -2.76 -11.22 20.73
N PRO A 250 -2.12 -10.49 19.80
CA PRO A 250 -1.91 -9.06 19.94
C PRO A 250 -3.26 -8.33 19.81
N TYR A 251 -3.92 -7.98 20.91
CA TYR A 251 -5.10 -7.12 20.87
C TYR A 251 -4.68 -5.66 21.00
N PRO A 252 -4.84 -4.84 19.95
CA PRO A 252 -4.44 -3.44 19.99
C PRO A 252 -5.47 -2.63 20.77
N ASP A 253 -5.01 -1.63 21.50
CA ASP A 253 -5.88 -0.66 22.17
C ASP A 253 -5.84 0.71 21.46
N LEU A 254 -6.98 1.40 21.55
CA LEU A 254 -7.18 2.70 20.92
C LEU A 254 -6.26 3.78 21.53
N GLU A 255 -5.95 3.67 22.82
CA GLU A 255 -5.12 4.64 23.56
C GLU A 255 -3.70 4.66 23.00
N THR A 256 -3.03 3.52 22.97
CA THR A 256 -1.68 3.38 22.40
C THR A 256 -1.63 3.84 20.94
N PHE A 257 -2.64 3.47 20.15
CA PHE A 257 -2.72 3.93 18.75
C PHE A 257 -2.87 5.44 18.63
N ALA A 258 -3.72 6.07 19.46
CA ALA A 258 -3.89 7.51 19.45
C ALA A 258 -2.60 8.24 19.88
N ILE A 259 -1.84 7.67 20.82
CA ILE A 259 -0.52 8.18 21.23
C ILE A 259 0.46 8.14 20.06
N ASP A 260 0.65 6.96 19.46
CA ASP A 260 1.58 6.77 18.34
C ASP A 260 1.22 7.65 17.14
N LEU A 261 -0.08 7.78 16.85
CA LEU A 261 -0.59 8.66 15.81
C LEU A 261 -0.28 10.14 16.11
N SER A 262 -0.46 10.56 17.36
CA SER A 262 -0.18 11.93 17.80
C SER A 262 1.30 12.30 17.67
N TYR A 263 2.21 11.36 17.94
CA TYR A 263 3.65 11.57 17.72
C TYR A 263 3.97 11.91 16.26
N VAL A 264 3.44 11.13 15.31
CA VAL A 264 3.70 11.37 13.89
C VAL A 264 3.00 12.64 13.40
N LEU A 265 1.80 12.94 13.90
CA LEU A 265 1.11 14.19 13.59
C LEU A 265 1.88 15.42 14.09
N ALA A 266 2.35 15.41 15.33
CA ALA A 266 3.14 16.50 15.90
C ALA A 266 4.41 16.76 15.07
N MET A 267 5.09 15.70 14.65
CA MET A 267 6.27 15.80 13.79
C MET A 267 5.96 16.42 12.42
N ILE A 268 4.79 16.12 11.84
CA ILE A 268 4.35 16.75 10.58
C ILE A 268 4.07 18.24 10.79
N ALA A 269 3.80 18.70 12.01
CA ALA A 269 3.61 20.13 12.30
C ALA A 269 4.94 20.87 12.47
N ASP A 270 5.99 20.16 12.88
CA ASP A 270 7.29 20.72 13.28
C ASP A 270 8.01 21.44 12.13
N GLY A 271 8.38 22.70 12.36
CA GLY A 271 8.95 23.59 11.34
C GLY A 271 10.34 23.17 10.86
N PRO A 272 11.30 22.93 11.76
CA PRO A 272 12.62 22.46 11.39
C PRO A 272 12.60 21.09 10.69
N THR A 273 11.82 20.12 11.19
CA THR A 273 11.68 18.80 10.55
C THR A 273 11.11 18.91 9.13
N LYS A 274 10.10 19.76 8.90
CA LYS A 274 9.59 20.05 7.55
C LYS A 274 10.68 20.57 6.63
N THR A 275 11.44 21.57 7.10
CA THR A 275 12.49 22.23 6.30
C THR A 275 13.58 21.24 5.93
N TYR A 276 14.03 20.43 6.90
CA TYR A 276 15.00 19.37 6.69
C TYR A 276 14.51 18.36 5.64
N CYS A 277 13.32 17.76 5.85
CA CYS A 277 12.78 16.75 4.94
C CYS A 277 12.58 17.29 3.52
N HIS A 278 12.08 18.53 3.38
CA HIS A 278 11.91 19.18 2.09
C HIS A 278 13.25 19.32 1.34
N ARG A 279 14.29 19.79 2.03
CA ARG A 279 15.62 19.94 1.42
C ARG A 279 16.27 18.60 1.10
N ARG A 280 16.08 17.56 1.92
CA ARG A 280 16.53 16.19 1.61
C ARG A 280 15.82 15.63 0.37
N LEU A 281 14.50 15.81 0.24
CA LEU A 281 13.74 15.34 -0.92
C LEU A 281 14.17 16.04 -2.21
N ASN A 282 14.33 17.36 -2.20
CA ASN A 282 14.82 18.11 -3.36
C ASN A 282 16.25 17.68 -3.74
N PHE A 283 17.08 17.37 -2.74
CA PHE A 283 18.41 16.81 -2.95
C PHE A 283 18.34 15.43 -3.63
N LEU A 284 17.46 14.54 -3.18
CA LEU A 284 17.29 13.20 -3.76
C LEU A 284 16.89 13.27 -5.24
N GLU A 285 15.94 14.15 -5.57
CA GLU A 285 15.53 14.39 -6.96
C GLU A 285 16.70 14.91 -7.80
N SER A 286 17.39 15.95 -7.33
CA SER A 286 18.52 16.55 -8.04
C SER A 286 19.68 15.56 -8.22
N LYS A 287 19.93 14.72 -7.22
CA LYS A 287 20.94 13.67 -7.27
C LYS A 287 20.59 12.61 -8.31
N PHE A 288 19.32 12.23 -8.42
CA PHE A 288 18.89 11.26 -9.45
C PHE A 288 19.00 11.86 -10.85
N TYR A 289 18.63 13.12 -11.03
CA TYR A 289 18.82 13.82 -12.31
C TYR A 289 20.29 13.81 -12.75
N LEU A 290 21.22 14.09 -11.83
CA LEU A 290 22.65 14.01 -12.11
C LEU A 290 23.12 12.57 -12.40
N HIS A 291 22.57 11.57 -11.70
CA HIS A 291 22.82 10.16 -11.99
C HIS A 291 22.39 9.79 -13.40
N GLU A 292 21.19 10.20 -13.84
CA GLU A 292 20.71 9.98 -15.20
C GLU A 292 21.67 10.61 -16.22
N MET A 293 22.06 11.88 -16.03
CA MET A 293 23.00 12.56 -16.94
C MET A 293 24.34 11.84 -17.11
N LEU A 294 24.84 11.18 -16.06
CA LEU A 294 26.14 10.52 -16.07
C LEU A 294 26.07 9.05 -16.49
N ASN A 295 24.96 8.35 -16.19
CA ASN A 295 24.89 6.89 -16.21
C ASN A 295 23.79 6.30 -17.11
N GLU A 296 22.88 7.09 -17.69
CA GLU A 296 21.78 6.57 -18.52
C GLU A 296 22.28 5.64 -19.65
N MET A 297 23.35 6.05 -20.34
CA MET A 297 23.93 5.23 -21.42
C MET A 297 24.55 3.92 -20.92
N ALA A 298 25.08 3.91 -19.69
CA ALA A 298 25.63 2.71 -19.07
C ALA A 298 24.51 1.77 -18.62
N GLU A 299 23.44 2.29 -18.02
CA GLU A 299 22.22 1.52 -17.71
C GLU A 299 21.64 0.90 -18.98
N LEU A 300 21.48 1.68 -20.05
CA LEU A 300 20.97 1.19 -21.32
C LEU A 300 21.87 0.12 -21.95
N LYS A 301 23.19 0.24 -21.79
CA LYS A 301 24.14 -0.78 -22.24
C LYS A 301 23.94 -2.09 -21.48
N GLU A 302 23.74 -2.06 -20.16
CA GLU A 302 23.43 -3.26 -19.38
C GLU A 302 22.16 -3.94 -19.88
N LEU A 303 21.08 -3.17 -20.10
CA LEU A 303 19.81 -3.71 -20.60
C LEU A 303 19.97 -4.38 -21.96
N LYS A 304 20.67 -3.73 -22.91
CA LYS A 304 20.92 -4.30 -24.25
C LYS A 304 21.75 -5.58 -24.23
N CYS A 305 22.55 -5.79 -23.18
CA CYS A 305 23.33 -7.01 -22.99
C CYS A 305 22.51 -8.18 -22.44
N VAL A 306 21.25 -7.96 -22.02
CA VAL A 306 20.38 -9.02 -21.51
C VAL A 306 19.59 -9.65 -22.68
N PRO A 307 19.89 -10.89 -23.06
CA PRO A 307 19.16 -11.55 -24.13
C PRO A 307 17.72 -11.86 -23.68
N HIS A 308 16.77 -11.77 -24.62
CA HIS A 308 15.36 -12.14 -24.42
C HIS A 308 14.59 -11.38 -23.31
N ARG A 309 15.11 -10.22 -22.86
CA ARG A 309 14.44 -9.37 -21.89
C ARG A 309 14.36 -7.94 -22.38
N ASP A 310 13.15 -7.42 -22.31
CA ASP A 310 12.79 -6.04 -22.52
C ASP A 310 11.56 -5.73 -21.68
N PHE A 311 11.00 -4.53 -21.85
CA PHE A 311 9.80 -4.10 -21.14
C PHE A 311 8.57 -4.98 -21.38
N TYR A 312 8.42 -5.63 -22.54
CA TYR A 312 7.28 -6.50 -22.84
C TYR A 312 7.39 -7.87 -22.16
N ASN A 313 8.62 -8.33 -21.89
CA ASN A 313 8.88 -9.64 -21.29
C ASN A 313 9.14 -9.60 -19.78
N VAL A 314 9.06 -8.45 -19.13
CA VAL A 314 9.09 -8.35 -17.65
C VAL A 314 7.69 -8.47 -17.08
N ARG A 315 7.59 -9.08 -15.90
CA ARG A 315 6.32 -9.25 -15.20
C ARG A 315 5.88 -7.91 -14.62
N LYS A 316 4.62 -7.55 -14.84
CA LYS A 316 3.99 -6.35 -14.30
C LYS A 316 2.62 -6.69 -13.76
N VAL A 317 2.30 -6.14 -12.60
CA VAL A 317 1.05 -6.40 -11.90
C VAL A 317 0.27 -5.10 -11.84
N ASP A 318 -1.00 -5.13 -12.25
CA ASP A 318 -1.96 -4.10 -11.92
C ASP A 318 -2.34 -4.24 -10.45
N THR A 319 -1.64 -3.49 -9.61
CA THR A 319 -1.75 -3.54 -8.15
C THR A 319 -2.97 -2.79 -7.63
N HIS A 320 -3.67 -2.05 -8.49
CA HIS A 320 -4.87 -1.31 -8.11
C HIS A 320 -5.90 -1.23 -9.24
N ILE A 321 -6.87 -2.15 -9.21
CA ILE A 321 -7.97 -2.27 -10.15
C ILE A 321 -9.29 -2.69 -9.46
N HIS A 322 -10.41 -2.08 -9.84
CA HIS A 322 -11.74 -2.45 -9.34
C HIS A 322 -12.38 -3.53 -10.22
N ALA A 323 -12.83 -4.64 -9.63
CA ALA A 323 -13.37 -5.77 -10.41
C ALA A 323 -14.60 -5.38 -11.25
N ALA A 324 -15.44 -4.46 -10.75
CA ALA A 324 -16.65 -4.02 -11.44
C ALA A 324 -16.36 -3.19 -12.70
N ALA A 325 -15.13 -2.71 -12.88
CA ALA A 325 -14.71 -1.87 -14.00
C ALA A 325 -13.41 -2.36 -14.66
N CYS A 326 -13.02 -3.63 -14.45
CA CYS A 326 -11.75 -4.16 -14.93
C CYS A 326 -11.71 -4.43 -16.45
N MET A 327 -12.85 -4.36 -17.13
CA MET A 327 -13.00 -4.46 -18.58
C MET A 327 -13.06 -3.07 -19.21
N ASN A 328 -12.73 -2.93 -20.49
CA ASN A 328 -12.98 -1.66 -21.20
C ASN A 328 -14.46 -1.53 -21.62
N GLN A 329 -14.89 -0.30 -21.90
CA GLN A 329 -16.27 0.03 -22.32
C GLN A 329 -16.74 -0.72 -23.57
N LYS A 330 -15.85 -0.97 -24.53
CA LYS A 330 -16.17 -1.69 -25.78
C LYS A 330 -16.45 -3.17 -25.50
N HIS A 331 -15.70 -3.77 -24.58
CA HIS A 331 -15.89 -5.14 -24.12
C HIS A 331 -17.24 -5.28 -23.44
N LEU A 332 -17.57 -4.41 -22.48
CA LEU A 332 -18.88 -4.43 -21.82
C LEU A 332 -20.04 -4.28 -22.83
N LEU A 333 -19.93 -3.33 -23.76
CA LEU A 333 -20.95 -3.15 -24.81
C LEU A 333 -21.15 -4.41 -25.64
N LYS A 334 -20.05 -5.00 -26.11
CA LYS A 334 -20.08 -6.22 -26.91
C LYS A 334 -20.75 -7.36 -26.13
N PHE A 335 -20.43 -7.48 -24.85
CA PHE A 335 -21.01 -8.49 -23.97
C PHE A 335 -22.53 -8.30 -23.81
N ILE A 336 -22.99 -7.07 -23.52
CA ILE A 336 -24.42 -6.73 -23.40
C ILE A 336 -25.19 -7.06 -24.70
N LYS A 337 -24.63 -6.70 -25.87
CA LYS A 337 -25.25 -7.01 -27.17
C LYS A 337 -25.32 -8.51 -27.41
N GLN A 338 -24.26 -9.23 -27.07
CA GLN A 338 -24.19 -10.69 -27.25
C GLN A 338 -25.20 -11.41 -26.36
N THR A 339 -25.25 -11.11 -25.06
CA THR A 339 -26.19 -11.73 -24.12
C THR A 339 -27.64 -11.40 -24.48
N TYR A 340 -27.93 -10.19 -24.96
CA TYR A 340 -29.27 -9.88 -25.46
C TYR A 340 -29.65 -10.73 -26.66
N HIS A 341 -28.75 -10.88 -27.63
CA HIS A 341 -29.03 -11.69 -28.82
C HIS A 341 -29.21 -13.19 -28.50
N THR A 342 -28.44 -13.73 -27.55
CA THR A 342 -28.47 -15.17 -27.25
C THR A 342 -29.44 -15.56 -26.13
N GLU A 343 -29.75 -14.65 -25.20
CA GLU A 343 -30.44 -14.95 -23.94
C GLU A 343 -31.56 -13.93 -23.63
N ALA A 344 -32.21 -13.34 -24.65
CA ALA A 344 -33.26 -12.33 -24.50
C ALA A 344 -34.39 -12.72 -23.54
N ASP A 345 -34.86 -13.97 -23.62
CA ASP A 345 -36.02 -14.46 -22.86
C ASP A 345 -35.63 -14.96 -21.44
N ARG A 346 -34.35 -14.85 -21.06
CA ARG A 346 -33.87 -15.27 -19.74
C ARG A 346 -34.38 -14.32 -18.67
N ILE A 347 -34.89 -14.87 -17.56
CA ILE A 347 -35.26 -14.08 -16.37
C ILE A 347 -33.99 -13.61 -15.68
N VAL A 348 -33.83 -12.28 -15.56
CA VAL A 348 -32.61 -11.66 -15.03
C VAL A 348 -32.83 -10.78 -13.82
N MET A 349 -34.08 -10.36 -13.57
CA MET A 349 -34.41 -9.42 -12.50
C MET A 349 -35.76 -9.73 -11.87
N GLU A 350 -35.88 -9.48 -10.58
CA GLU A 350 -37.13 -9.58 -9.81
C GLU A 350 -37.33 -8.28 -9.04
N LYS A 351 -38.45 -7.59 -9.29
CA LYS A 351 -38.86 -6.41 -8.52
C LYS A 351 -40.21 -6.70 -7.87
N GLY A 352 -40.22 -6.82 -6.54
CA GLY A 352 -41.42 -7.27 -5.81
C GLY A 352 -41.75 -8.72 -6.13
N CYS A 353 -42.97 -8.99 -6.62
CA CYS A 353 -43.41 -10.32 -7.04
C CYS A 353 -43.34 -10.53 -8.56
N GLN A 354 -42.84 -9.56 -9.33
CA GLN A 354 -42.77 -9.63 -10.79
C GLN A 354 -41.34 -9.96 -11.25
N LYS A 355 -41.24 -10.96 -12.12
CA LYS A 355 -40.00 -11.40 -12.76
C LYS A 355 -39.92 -10.81 -14.15
N PHE A 356 -38.77 -10.25 -14.48
CA PHE A 356 -38.51 -9.61 -15.76
C PHE A 356 -37.46 -10.40 -16.55
N THR A 357 -37.78 -10.68 -17.80
CA THR A 357 -36.84 -11.17 -18.80
C THR A 357 -35.86 -10.07 -19.21
N LEU A 358 -34.70 -10.43 -19.76
CA LEU A 358 -33.73 -9.46 -20.26
C LEU A 358 -34.36 -8.55 -21.33
N LYS A 359 -35.22 -9.12 -22.18
CA LYS A 359 -36.01 -8.39 -23.17
C LYS A 359 -36.95 -7.35 -22.55
N GLU A 360 -37.66 -7.71 -21.48
CA GLU A 360 -38.54 -6.80 -20.76
C GLU A 360 -37.78 -5.70 -20.03
N VAL A 361 -36.58 -5.99 -19.48
CA VAL A 361 -35.71 -4.97 -18.88
C VAL A 361 -35.36 -3.90 -19.90
N PHE A 362 -34.88 -4.28 -21.09
CA PHE A 362 -34.57 -3.32 -22.16
C PHE A 362 -35.80 -2.57 -22.68
N LYS A 363 -36.95 -3.25 -22.78
CA LYS A 363 -38.21 -2.62 -23.12
C LYS A 363 -38.62 -1.56 -22.10
N ASN A 364 -38.46 -1.82 -20.80
CA ASN A 364 -38.77 -0.89 -19.71
C ASN A 364 -37.83 0.32 -19.68
N LEU A 365 -36.58 0.14 -20.12
CA LEU A 365 -35.62 1.22 -20.29
C LEU A 365 -35.87 2.05 -21.57
N ASN A 366 -36.81 1.63 -22.43
CA ASN A 366 -37.06 2.22 -23.75
C ASN A 366 -35.80 2.24 -24.64
N MET A 367 -35.01 1.16 -24.63
CA MET A 367 -33.77 1.05 -25.40
C MET A 367 -33.74 -0.23 -26.24
N ASP A 368 -33.26 -0.12 -27.48
CA ASP A 368 -32.87 -1.27 -28.29
C ASP A 368 -31.36 -1.53 -28.10
N PRO A 369 -30.96 -2.73 -27.64
CA PRO A 369 -29.56 -3.11 -27.54
C PRO A 369 -28.76 -3.01 -28.84
N TYR A 370 -29.40 -3.13 -30.00
CA TYR A 370 -28.74 -2.95 -31.29
C TYR A 370 -28.17 -1.53 -31.43
N ASP A 371 -28.94 -0.52 -30.99
CA ASP A 371 -28.60 0.90 -31.09
C ASP A 371 -27.63 1.38 -30.00
N LEU A 372 -27.33 0.53 -29.00
CA LEU A 372 -26.34 0.88 -27.98
C LEU A 372 -24.95 1.10 -28.62
N THR A 373 -24.39 2.26 -28.34
CA THR A 373 -23.01 2.64 -28.65
C THR A 373 -22.21 2.77 -27.36
N VAL A 374 -20.89 2.85 -27.51
CA VAL A 374 -19.98 3.08 -26.37
C VAL A 374 -20.35 4.38 -25.64
N ASP A 375 -20.67 5.44 -26.38
CA ASP A 375 -21.07 6.73 -25.80
C ASP A 375 -22.43 6.64 -25.09
N SER A 376 -23.38 5.88 -25.64
CA SER A 376 -24.70 5.69 -25.01
C SER A 376 -24.64 4.91 -23.69
N LEU A 377 -23.61 4.08 -23.48
CA LEU A 377 -23.40 3.42 -22.18
C LEU A 377 -23.08 4.42 -21.07
N ASP A 378 -22.55 5.61 -21.41
CA ASP A 378 -22.21 6.68 -20.48
C ASP A 378 -21.37 6.22 -19.27
N VAL A 379 -20.48 5.23 -19.49
CA VAL A 379 -19.59 4.68 -18.46
C VAL A 379 -18.21 5.33 -18.45
N HIS A 380 -17.86 6.11 -19.47
CA HIS A 380 -16.57 6.82 -19.53
C HIS A 380 -16.56 8.08 -18.67
N ALA A 381 -15.47 8.32 -17.96
CA ALA A 381 -15.25 9.54 -17.22
C ALA A 381 -14.74 10.65 -18.17
N GLY A 382 -15.49 11.75 -18.27
CA GLY A 382 -15.14 12.89 -19.12
C GLY A 382 -14.88 14.17 -18.33
N ARG A 383 -14.79 15.32 -18.99
CA ARG A 383 -14.57 16.63 -18.34
C ARG A 383 -15.55 16.94 -17.20
N GLN A 384 -16.76 16.38 -17.28
CA GLN A 384 -17.84 16.53 -16.31
C GLN A 384 -17.62 15.81 -14.97
N THR A 385 -16.67 14.86 -14.88
CA THR A 385 -16.36 14.12 -13.64
C THR A 385 -15.27 14.80 -12.80
N PHE A 386 -14.58 15.80 -13.35
CA PHE A 386 -13.53 16.53 -12.65
C PHE A 386 -14.11 17.20 -11.38
N HIS A 387 -13.56 16.87 -10.21
CA HIS A 387 -14.05 17.24 -8.88
C HIS A 387 -15.49 16.81 -8.54
N ARG A 388 -16.07 15.86 -9.28
CA ARG A 388 -17.46 15.41 -9.12
C ARG A 388 -17.49 13.90 -8.90
N PHE A 389 -17.11 13.49 -7.69
CA PHE A 389 -17.07 12.07 -7.29
C PHE A 389 -18.46 11.42 -7.31
N ASP A 390 -19.52 12.20 -7.08
CA ASP A 390 -20.92 11.76 -7.27
C ASP A 390 -21.20 11.33 -8.72
N LYS A 391 -20.73 12.10 -9.70
CA LYS A 391 -20.84 11.76 -11.11
C LYS A 391 -19.97 10.57 -11.48
N PHE A 392 -18.77 10.46 -10.91
CA PHE A 392 -17.92 9.27 -11.06
C PHE A 392 -18.63 8.01 -10.56
N ASN A 393 -19.22 8.03 -9.36
CA ASN A 393 -19.98 6.89 -8.84
C ASN A 393 -21.16 6.48 -9.74
N SER A 394 -21.77 7.44 -10.45
CA SER A 394 -22.84 7.14 -11.41
C SER A 394 -22.35 6.43 -12.67
N LYS A 395 -21.05 6.50 -13.02
CA LYS A 395 -20.45 5.83 -14.18
C LYS A 395 -20.36 4.31 -14.06
N TYR A 396 -20.53 3.77 -12.85
CA TYR A 396 -20.75 2.33 -12.68
C TYR A 396 -22.14 1.86 -13.12
N ASN A 397 -23.06 2.77 -13.47
CA ASN A 397 -24.40 2.44 -13.96
C ASN A 397 -24.43 2.59 -15.50
N PRO A 398 -24.32 1.48 -16.27
CA PRO A 398 -24.45 1.56 -17.72
C PRO A 398 -25.78 2.19 -18.10
N VAL A 399 -25.76 3.10 -19.08
CA VAL A 399 -26.89 3.92 -19.55
C VAL A 399 -27.57 4.75 -18.45
N GLY A 400 -26.91 4.94 -17.29
CA GLY A 400 -27.49 5.55 -16.09
C GLY A 400 -28.49 4.64 -15.35
N ALA A 401 -28.65 3.37 -15.76
CA ALA A 401 -29.61 2.43 -15.17
C ALA A 401 -28.95 1.56 -14.09
N ASN A 402 -29.50 1.61 -12.87
CA ASN A 402 -29.08 0.73 -11.78
C ASN A 402 -29.36 -0.75 -12.11
N GLU A 403 -30.38 -1.00 -12.93
CA GLU A 403 -30.80 -2.32 -13.39
C GLU A 403 -29.68 -3.05 -14.14
N LEU A 404 -29.02 -2.38 -15.09
CA LEU A 404 -27.95 -3.00 -15.87
C LEU A 404 -26.70 -3.23 -15.04
N ARG A 405 -26.39 -2.34 -14.09
CA ARG A 405 -25.32 -2.55 -13.12
C ARG A 405 -25.58 -3.78 -12.27
N GLU A 406 -26.79 -3.93 -11.74
CA GLU A 406 -27.18 -5.09 -10.93
C GLU A 406 -27.05 -6.39 -11.73
N ILE A 407 -27.51 -6.41 -12.97
CA ILE A 407 -27.49 -7.61 -13.82
C ILE A 407 -26.07 -7.99 -14.24
N TYR A 408 -25.26 -7.03 -14.70
CA TYR A 408 -23.97 -7.30 -15.36
C TYR A 408 -22.73 -7.15 -14.47
N LEU A 409 -22.79 -6.32 -13.42
CA LEU A 409 -21.61 -5.88 -12.65
C LEU A 409 -21.69 -6.21 -11.15
N LYS A 410 -22.64 -7.04 -10.72
CA LYS A 410 -22.75 -7.52 -9.34
C LYS A 410 -22.56 -9.02 -9.23
N THR A 411 -21.91 -9.43 -8.14
CA THR A 411 -21.70 -10.84 -7.77
C THR A 411 -22.97 -11.49 -7.21
N ASP A 412 -23.81 -10.69 -6.57
CA ASP A 412 -25.07 -11.12 -5.95
C ASP A 412 -26.26 -10.42 -6.61
N ASN A 413 -27.06 -11.20 -7.34
CA ASN A 413 -28.29 -10.79 -8.04
C ASN A 413 -29.15 -12.04 -8.32
N LEU A 414 -30.28 -11.90 -9.01
CA LEU A 414 -31.20 -13.03 -9.28
C LEU A 414 -30.55 -14.21 -10.02
N ILE A 415 -29.65 -13.93 -10.96
CA ILE A 415 -28.89 -14.96 -11.72
C ILE A 415 -27.59 -15.35 -11.01
N LYS A 416 -27.46 -15.03 -9.72
CA LYS A 416 -26.29 -15.33 -8.88
C LYS A 416 -24.98 -14.81 -9.48
N GLY A 417 -25.00 -13.65 -10.15
CA GLY A 417 -23.81 -12.99 -10.70
C GLY A 417 -23.15 -13.70 -11.90
N GLU A 418 -23.87 -14.58 -12.60
CA GLU A 418 -23.31 -15.37 -13.72
C GLU A 418 -22.72 -14.50 -14.84
N TYR A 419 -23.40 -13.42 -15.24
CA TYR A 419 -22.92 -12.51 -16.28
C TYR A 419 -21.64 -11.81 -15.87
N PHE A 420 -21.57 -11.34 -14.62
CA PHE A 420 -20.35 -10.73 -14.10
C PHE A 420 -19.20 -11.74 -14.08
N ALA A 421 -19.44 -12.98 -13.65
CA ALA A 421 -18.43 -14.04 -13.68
C ALA A 421 -17.94 -14.36 -15.11
N ARG A 422 -18.83 -14.35 -16.11
CA ARG A 422 -18.45 -14.54 -17.53
C ARG A 422 -17.56 -13.41 -18.03
N LEU A 423 -17.92 -12.16 -17.73
CA LEU A 423 -17.09 -10.98 -18.05
C LEU A 423 -15.70 -11.09 -17.43
N ILE A 424 -15.60 -11.41 -16.14
CA ILE A 424 -14.32 -11.62 -15.46
C ILE A 424 -13.51 -12.74 -16.12
N LYS A 425 -14.14 -13.85 -16.53
CA LYS A 425 -13.44 -14.95 -17.23
C LYS A 425 -12.92 -14.53 -18.60
N GLU A 426 -13.61 -13.65 -19.31
CA GLU A 426 -13.10 -13.09 -20.57
C GLU A 426 -11.88 -12.20 -20.34
N VAL A 427 -11.90 -11.34 -19.31
CA VAL A 427 -10.75 -10.53 -18.89
C VAL A 427 -9.57 -11.40 -18.43
N ALA A 428 -9.85 -12.43 -17.64
CA ALA A 428 -8.86 -13.40 -17.18
C ALA A 428 -8.15 -14.09 -18.34
N LYS A 429 -8.92 -14.51 -19.36
CA LYS A 429 -8.38 -15.14 -20.56
C LYS A 429 -7.46 -14.18 -21.32
N ASP A 430 -7.84 -12.91 -21.47
CA ASP A 430 -6.99 -11.91 -22.12
C ASP A 430 -5.67 -11.69 -21.33
N LEU A 431 -5.70 -11.75 -19.99
CA LEU A 431 -4.51 -11.67 -19.14
C LEU A 431 -3.61 -12.92 -19.26
N GLU A 432 -4.19 -14.11 -19.37
CA GLU A 432 -3.47 -15.37 -19.57
C GLU A 432 -2.78 -15.43 -20.94
N GLU A 433 -3.46 -14.95 -21.99
CA GLU A 433 -2.88 -14.75 -23.32
C GLU A 433 -1.74 -13.72 -23.27
N SER A 434 -1.95 -12.63 -22.51
CA SER A 434 -0.97 -11.58 -22.25
C SER A 434 0.00 -11.99 -21.14
N LYS A 435 0.72 -13.11 -21.37
CA LYS A 435 1.55 -13.85 -20.40
C LYS A 435 2.12 -13.03 -19.26
N TYR A 436 2.73 -11.87 -19.51
CA TYR A 436 3.49 -11.06 -18.55
C TYR A 436 2.68 -10.08 -17.68
N GLN A 437 1.39 -9.93 -17.94
CA GLN A 437 0.49 -9.03 -17.21
C GLN A 437 -0.33 -9.79 -16.18
N HIS A 438 -0.37 -9.26 -14.96
CA HIS A 438 -1.14 -9.79 -13.84
C HIS A 438 -2.03 -8.69 -13.26
N ALA A 439 -3.06 -9.03 -12.50
CA ALA A 439 -3.95 -8.06 -11.89
C ALA A 439 -4.43 -8.49 -10.49
N GLU A 440 -4.74 -7.52 -9.64
CA GLU A 440 -5.31 -7.73 -8.31
C GLU A 440 -6.68 -7.05 -8.16
N PRO A 441 -7.71 -7.51 -8.90
CA PRO A 441 -9.04 -6.93 -8.84
C PRO A 441 -9.69 -6.97 -7.46
N ARG A 442 -10.38 -5.89 -7.14
CA ARG A 442 -11.09 -5.72 -5.87
C ARG A 442 -12.56 -6.08 -5.94
N LEU A 443 -12.98 -7.00 -5.07
CA LEU A 443 -14.38 -7.39 -4.86
C LEU A 443 -14.92 -6.68 -3.61
N SER A 444 -16.17 -6.21 -3.67
CA SER A 444 -16.76 -5.44 -2.55
C SER A 444 -17.39 -6.34 -1.50
N ILE A 445 -17.08 -6.07 -0.22
CA ILE A 445 -17.87 -6.47 0.94
C ILE A 445 -18.29 -5.18 1.64
N TYR A 446 -19.59 -4.99 1.81
CA TYR A 446 -20.16 -3.75 2.33
C TYR A 446 -20.33 -3.77 3.85
N GLY A 447 -20.52 -4.94 4.45
CA GLY A 447 -20.76 -5.06 5.90
C GLY A 447 -22.22 -4.78 6.30
N ARG A 448 -23.17 -4.90 5.37
CA ARG A 448 -24.61 -4.82 5.65
C ARG A 448 -25.13 -6.11 6.29
N SER A 449 -24.61 -7.26 5.85
CA SER A 449 -25.02 -8.58 6.33
C SER A 449 -23.83 -9.55 6.40
N PRO A 450 -23.78 -10.46 7.38
CA PRO A 450 -22.72 -11.48 7.42
C PRO A 450 -22.80 -12.47 6.24
N SER A 451 -23.98 -12.60 5.60
CA SER A 451 -24.19 -13.47 4.44
C SER A 451 -23.42 -13.04 3.18
N GLU A 452 -22.92 -11.80 3.12
CA GLU A 452 -22.18 -11.29 1.97
C GLU A 452 -20.94 -12.13 1.65
N TRP A 453 -20.24 -12.63 2.67
CA TRP A 453 -19.07 -13.49 2.51
C TRP A 453 -19.42 -14.84 1.90
N GLU A 454 -20.49 -15.47 2.39
CA GLU A 454 -20.93 -16.77 1.88
C GLU A 454 -21.45 -16.65 0.44
N ASN A 455 -22.19 -15.57 0.13
CA ASN A 455 -22.65 -15.27 -1.23
C ASN A 455 -21.47 -15.09 -2.19
N LEU A 456 -20.45 -14.32 -1.78
CA LEU A 456 -19.26 -14.07 -2.59
C LEU A 456 -18.41 -15.34 -2.78
N ALA A 457 -18.21 -16.12 -1.73
CA ALA A 457 -17.49 -17.40 -1.81
C ALA A 457 -18.22 -18.41 -2.71
N THR A 458 -19.55 -18.47 -2.59
CA THR A 458 -20.40 -19.30 -3.46
C THR A 458 -20.29 -18.86 -4.91
N TRP A 459 -20.32 -17.54 -5.20
CA TRP A 459 -20.14 -17.00 -6.54
C TRP A 459 -18.79 -17.43 -7.15
N PHE A 460 -17.69 -17.31 -6.38
CA PHE A 460 -16.35 -17.70 -6.83
C PHE A 460 -16.25 -19.19 -7.20
N ILE A 461 -16.82 -20.07 -6.37
CA ILE A 461 -16.78 -21.53 -6.56
C ILE A 461 -17.75 -21.97 -7.66
N GLN A 462 -19.00 -21.52 -7.59
CA GLN A 462 -20.06 -21.93 -8.52
C GLN A 462 -19.71 -21.58 -9.96
N HIS A 463 -19.17 -20.38 -10.19
CA HIS A 463 -18.86 -19.90 -11.54
C HIS A 463 -17.42 -20.15 -12.00
N LYS A 464 -16.61 -20.77 -11.12
CA LYS A 464 -15.20 -21.09 -11.32
C LYS A 464 -14.38 -19.89 -11.78
N VAL A 465 -14.35 -18.84 -10.96
CA VAL A 465 -13.75 -17.54 -11.31
C VAL A 465 -12.32 -17.42 -10.78
N HIS A 466 -11.43 -18.25 -11.28
CA HIS A 466 -10.01 -18.26 -10.92
C HIS A 466 -9.12 -18.18 -12.16
N SER A 467 -7.97 -17.50 -12.03
CA SER A 467 -6.93 -17.41 -13.05
C SER A 467 -5.54 -17.34 -12.40
N PRO A 468 -4.48 -17.94 -13.00
CA PRO A 468 -3.10 -17.76 -12.56
C PRO A 468 -2.65 -16.30 -12.58
N ASN A 469 -3.22 -15.47 -13.46
CA ASN A 469 -2.81 -14.08 -13.64
C ASN A 469 -3.61 -13.12 -12.75
N MET A 470 -4.55 -13.62 -11.93
CA MET A 470 -5.41 -12.79 -11.07
C MET A 470 -5.34 -13.21 -9.61
N ARG A 471 -5.34 -12.21 -8.72
CA ARG A 471 -5.51 -12.37 -7.26
C ARG A 471 -6.63 -11.47 -6.77
N TRP A 472 -7.28 -11.86 -5.68
CA TRP A 472 -8.45 -11.12 -5.20
C TRP A 472 -8.12 -10.27 -3.98
N MET A 473 -8.50 -9.00 -4.04
CA MET A 473 -8.50 -8.09 -2.89
C MET A 473 -9.95 -7.81 -2.48
N ILE A 474 -10.20 -7.57 -1.20
CA ILE A 474 -11.52 -7.24 -0.69
C ILE A 474 -11.59 -5.76 -0.36
N GLN A 475 -12.43 -5.01 -1.06
CA GLN A 475 -12.66 -3.60 -0.74
C GLN A 475 -13.88 -3.43 0.16
N VAL A 476 -13.73 -2.57 1.16
CA VAL A 476 -14.78 -2.19 2.11
C VAL A 476 -15.07 -0.70 1.94
N PRO A 477 -16.23 -0.32 1.38
CA PRO A 477 -16.62 1.07 1.25
C PRO A 477 -16.98 1.70 2.61
N ARG A 478 -16.49 2.92 2.86
CA ARG A 478 -16.75 3.71 4.08
C ARG A 478 -18.10 4.41 4.05
N ILE A 479 -19.19 3.63 3.98
CA ILE A 479 -20.56 4.13 3.77
C ILE A 479 -21.51 3.81 4.93
N TYR A 480 -21.01 3.87 6.17
CA TYR A 480 -21.82 3.56 7.36
C TYR A 480 -23.04 4.47 7.46
N ASP A 481 -22.87 5.77 7.19
CA ASP A 481 -23.90 6.79 7.12
C ASP A 481 -25.10 6.38 6.23
N ILE A 482 -24.82 5.80 5.06
CA ILE A 482 -25.86 5.33 4.13
C ILE A 482 -26.64 4.15 4.73
N PHE A 483 -25.97 3.23 5.42
CA PHE A 483 -26.65 2.09 6.05
C PHE A 483 -27.38 2.49 7.32
N ARG A 484 -26.85 3.45 8.05
CA ARG A 484 -27.45 3.97 9.28
C ARG A 484 -28.73 4.76 8.99
N SER A 485 -28.68 5.69 8.03
CA SER A 485 -29.86 6.46 7.58
C SER A 485 -30.98 5.55 7.04
N LYS A 486 -30.63 4.45 6.37
CA LYS A 486 -31.57 3.41 5.91
C LYS A 486 -31.99 2.41 7.00
N LYS A 487 -31.50 2.57 8.24
CA LYS A 487 -31.78 1.67 9.38
C LYS A 487 -31.44 0.21 9.11
N LEU A 488 -30.43 -0.04 8.28
CA LEU A 488 -29.97 -1.40 7.96
C LEU A 488 -29.07 -1.97 9.06
N ILE A 489 -28.37 -1.10 9.79
CA ILE A 489 -27.49 -1.46 10.90
C ILE A 489 -27.71 -0.52 12.10
N PRO A 490 -27.58 -1.02 13.36
CA PRO A 490 -27.84 -0.25 14.56
C PRO A 490 -26.68 0.65 15.02
N ASN A 491 -25.44 0.29 14.73
CA ASN A 491 -24.22 1.01 15.12
C ASN A 491 -23.03 0.55 14.27
N PHE A 492 -21.89 1.21 14.43
CA PHE A 492 -20.68 0.89 13.68
C PHE A 492 -20.12 -0.49 14.01
N ALA A 493 -20.22 -0.93 15.28
CA ALA A 493 -19.82 -2.28 15.70
C ALA A 493 -20.48 -3.37 14.86
N LYS A 494 -21.78 -3.22 14.52
CA LYS A 494 -22.47 -4.21 13.68
C LYS A 494 -21.91 -4.29 12.26
N MET A 495 -21.47 -3.16 11.69
CA MET A 495 -20.80 -3.15 10.38
C MET A 495 -19.49 -3.94 10.46
N LEU A 496 -18.66 -3.66 11.47
CA LEU A 496 -17.40 -4.40 11.72
C LEU A 496 -17.65 -5.89 11.96
N GLU A 497 -18.67 -6.23 12.74
CA GLU A 497 -19.09 -7.62 12.99
C GLU A 497 -19.38 -8.35 11.68
N ASN A 498 -20.21 -7.75 10.81
CA ASN A 498 -20.58 -8.34 9.52
C ASN A 498 -19.38 -8.52 8.58
N ILE A 499 -18.36 -7.65 8.70
CA ILE A 499 -17.13 -7.72 7.88
C ILE A 499 -16.17 -8.79 8.43
N PHE A 500 -15.87 -8.76 9.73
CA PHE A 500 -14.75 -9.54 10.29
C PHE A 500 -15.18 -10.84 10.94
N LEU A 501 -16.33 -10.91 11.62
CA LEU A 501 -16.72 -12.12 12.35
C LEU A 501 -16.81 -13.37 11.45
N PRO A 502 -17.38 -13.33 10.23
CA PRO A 502 -17.42 -14.49 9.33
C PRO A 502 -16.02 -15.03 8.96
N LEU A 503 -15.00 -14.16 8.92
CA LEU A 503 -13.63 -14.54 8.63
C LEU A 503 -12.98 -15.28 9.80
N PHE A 504 -13.24 -14.82 11.02
CA PHE A 504 -12.83 -15.53 12.23
C PHE A 504 -13.55 -16.87 12.36
N GLU A 505 -14.85 -16.92 12.09
CA GLU A 505 -15.64 -18.16 12.10
C GLU A 505 -15.11 -19.18 11.08
N ALA A 506 -14.79 -18.76 9.86
CA ALA A 506 -14.20 -19.62 8.84
C ALA A 506 -12.75 -20.03 9.16
N THR A 507 -12.03 -19.21 9.92
CA THR A 507 -10.68 -19.52 10.42
C THR A 507 -10.76 -20.57 11.54
N VAL A 508 -11.63 -20.38 12.52
CA VAL A 508 -11.85 -21.26 13.69
C VAL A 508 -12.52 -22.58 13.27
N ASN A 509 -13.56 -22.52 12.45
CA ASN A 509 -14.38 -23.67 12.05
C ASN A 509 -14.40 -23.88 10.51
N PRO A 510 -13.24 -24.12 9.86
CA PRO A 510 -13.17 -24.18 8.40
C PRO A 510 -13.99 -25.34 7.81
N ARG A 511 -14.25 -26.43 8.54
CA ARG A 511 -15.10 -27.54 8.06
C ARG A 511 -16.59 -27.16 7.99
N LYS A 512 -17.02 -26.17 8.79
CA LYS A 512 -18.38 -25.62 8.73
C LYS A 512 -18.52 -24.59 7.60
N HIS A 513 -17.47 -23.83 7.33
CA HIS A 513 -17.43 -22.77 6.30
C HIS A 513 -16.50 -23.13 5.14
N LYS A 514 -16.74 -24.28 4.50
CA LYS A 514 -15.81 -24.85 3.50
C LYS A 514 -15.61 -23.95 2.28
N THR A 515 -16.72 -23.43 1.76
CA THR A 515 -16.77 -22.52 0.61
C THR A 515 -15.96 -21.26 0.89
N LEU A 516 -16.25 -20.60 2.01
CA LEU A 516 -15.53 -19.41 2.46
C LEU A 516 -14.05 -19.70 2.70
N HIS A 517 -13.70 -20.81 3.36
CA HIS A 517 -12.30 -21.19 3.58
C HIS A 517 -11.53 -21.33 2.26
N VAL A 518 -12.09 -22.02 1.26
CA VAL A 518 -11.47 -22.18 -0.07
C VAL A 518 -11.30 -20.82 -0.76
N PHE A 519 -12.33 -19.96 -0.73
CA PHE A 519 -12.24 -18.63 -1.33
C PHE A 519 -11.14 -17.77 -0.68
N LEU A 520 -11.05 -17.78 0.65
CA LEU A 520 -10.07 -16.99 1.40
C LEU A 520 -8.62 -17.37 1.12
N GLN A 521 -8.35 -18.56 0.59
CA GLN A 521 -7.00 -18.94 0.16
C GLN A 521 -6.51 -18.13 -1.05
N TYR A 522 -7.43 -17.55 -1.83
CA TYR A 522 -7.13 -16.76 -3.03
C TYR A 522 -7.32 -15.25 -2.80
N VAL A 523 -7.74 -14.86 -1.59
CA VAL A 523 -7.80 -13.46 -1.15
C VAL A 523 -6.45 -13.07 -0.55
N THR A 524 -5.88 -11.97 -1.04
CA THR A 524 -4.54 -11.50 -0.66
C THR A 524 -4.56 -10.35 0.35
N GLY A 525 -5.69 -9.67 0.50
CA GLY A 525 -5.76 -8.51 1.38
C GLY A 525 -7.06 -7.72 1.34
N PHE A 526 -7.07 -6.63 2.10
CA PHE A 526 -8.18 -5.70 2.27
C PHE A 526 -7.83 -4.29 1.80
N ASP A 527 -8.84 -3.59 1.33
CA ASP A 527 -8.80 -2.18 0.94
C ASP A 527 -9.98 -1.44 1.60
N SER A 528 -9.79 -0.17 1.94
CA SER A 528 -10.83 0.74 2.40
C SER A 528 -11.08 1.80 1.32
N VAL A 529 -12.32 1.93 0.85
CA VAL A 529 -12.68 2.78 -0.31
C VAL A 529 -13.84 3.73 0.01
N ASP A 530 -14.17 4.61 -0.94
CA ASP A 530 -15.17 5.71 -0.95
C ASP A 530 -14.50 7.08 -1.11
N ASP A 531 -15.30 8.11 -1.39
CA ASP A 531 -14.88 9.49 -1.58
C ASP A 531 -14.09 10.02 -0.36
N GLU A 532 -12.78 10.12 -0.51
CA GLU A 532 -11.87 10.60 0.52
C GLU A 532 -12.03 12.11 0.79
N SER A 533 -12.71 12.85 -0.10
CA SER A 533 -12.98 14.28 0.10
C SER A 533 -14.14 14.57 1.07
N LYS A 534 -14.96 13.56 1.39
CA LYS A 534 -16.02 13.71 2.40
C LYS A 534 -15.42 13.87 3.78
N HIS A 535 -15.76 14.97 4.43
CA HIS A 535 -15.31 15.29 5.78
C HIS A 535 -16.18 14.63 6.85
N SER A 536 -15.59 14.41 8.02
CA SER A 536 -16.28 14.08 9.27
C SER A 536 -15.86 15.11 10.31
N ASP A 537 -16.83 15.83 10.87
CA ASP A 537 -16.60 16.86 11.91
C ASP A 537 -15.96 16.30 13.20
N HIS A 538 -15.96 14.97 13.37
CA HIS A 538 -15.39 14.30 14.55
C HIS A 538 -13.86 14.19 14.48
N MET A 539 -13.17 14.86 15.41
CA MET A 539 -11.73 14.70 15.63
C MET A 539 -11.44 13.34 16.30
N PHE A 540 -10.74 12.47 15.58
CA PHE A 540 -10.29 11.18 16.13
C PHE A 540 -9.34 11.39 17.32
N SER A 541 -9.71 10.81 18.46
CA SER A 541 -8.89 10.77 19.67
C SER A 541 -9.14 9.49 20.47
N TYR A 542 -8.37 9.25 21.52
CA TYR A 542 -8.61 8.15 22.47
C TYR A 542 -9.97 8.27 23.20
N LYS A 543 -10.59 9.46 23.19
CA LYS A 543 -11.94 9.70 23.73
C LYS A 543 -13.05 9.47 22.69
N SER A 544 -12.71 9.05 21.48
CA SER A 544 -13.72 8.72 20.48
C SER A 544 -14.65 7.64 21.02
N PRO A 545 -15.96 7.71 20.73
CA PRO A 545 -16.90 6.72 21.24
C PRO A 545 -16.53 5.33 20.71
N LYS A 546 -16.89 4.30 21.48
CA LYS A 546 -16.66 2.92 21.06
C LYS A 546 -17.53 2.57 19.86
N PRO A 547 -17.15 1.56 19.04
CA PRO A 547 -17.95 1.17 17.87
C PRO A 547 -19.40 0.83 18.20
N GLU A 548 -19.66 0.28 19.38
CA GLU A 548 -21.00 -0.08 19.87
C GLU A 548 -21.83 1.16 20.23
N GLU A 549 -21.16 2.24 20.63
CA GLU A 549 -21.74 3.52 21.03
C GLU A 549 -21.91 4.49 19.86
N TRP A 550 -21.16 4.28 18.76
CA TRP A 550 -21.31 5.03 17.52
C TRP A 550 -22.65 4.70 16.84
N THR A 551 -23.67 5.44 17.26
CA THR A 551 -25.07 5.27 16.85
C THR A 551 -25.61 6.49 16.08
N GLN A 552 -24.80 7.54 15.98
CA GLN A 552 -25.09 8.74 15.19
C GLN A 552 -25.17 8.39 13.69
N GLU A 553 -25.86 9.22 12.90
CA GLU A 553 -25.97 9.04 11.44
C GLU A 553 -24.69 9.44 10.72
N ASP A 554 -23.87 10.29 11.33
CA ASP A 554 -22.61 10.74 10.77
C ASP A 554 -21.63 9.58 10.59
N ASN A 555 -20.90 9.65 9.48
CA ASN A 555 -19.90 8.65 9.14
C ASN A 555 -18.68 8.76 10.08
N PRO A 556 -18.16 7.65 10.63
CA PRO A 556 -16.90 7.70 11.38
C PRO A 556 -15.76 8.25 10.54
N PRO A 557 -14.79 8.96 11.13
CA PRO A 557 -13.68 9.52 10.38
C PRO A 557 -12.79 8.42 9.80
N TYR A 558 -12.08 8.74 8.73
CA TYR A 558 -11.20 7.82 8.02
C TYR A 558 -10.22 7.07 8.95
N THR A 559 -9.57 7.78 9.88
CA THR A 559 -8.65 7.18 10.86
C THR A 559 -9.33 6.13 11.75
N TYR A 560 -10.60 6.34 12.09
CA TYR A 560 -11.36 5.39 12.91
C TYR A 560 -11.63 4.09 12.14
N TYR A 561 -12.00 4.19 10.86
CA TYR A 561 -12.09 3.04 9.97
C TYR A 561 -10.76 2.28 9.87
N LEU A 562 -9.66 2.97 9.59
CA LEU A 562 -8.36 2.34 9.42
C LEU A 562 -7.89 1.63 10.69
N PHE A 563 -8.07 2.24 11.87
CA PHE A 563 -7.70 1.61 13.13
C PHE A 563 -8.45 0.29 13.33
N HIS A 564 -9.78 0.29 13.23
CA HIS A 564 -10.60 -0.91 13.47
C HIS A 564 -10.41 -1.98 12.41
N MET A 565 -10.22 -1.59 11.15
CA MET A 565 -9.89 -2.53 10.08
C MET A 565 -8.52 -3.17 10.32
N TYR A 566 -7.49 -2.37 10.58
CA TYR A 566 -6.16 -2.85 10.91
C TYR A 566 -6.17 -3.79 12.12
N ALA A 567 -6.84 -3.39 13.20
CA ALA A 567 -6.90 -4.16 14.43
C ALA A 567 -7.47 -5.57 14.20
N ASN A 568 -8.59 -5.66 13.49
CA ASN A 568 -9.21 -6.94 13.18
C ASN A 568 -8.35 -7.77 12.20
N ILE A 569 -7.77 -7.16 11.16
CA ILE A 569 -6.85 -7.84 10.23
C ILE A 569 -5.62 -8.39 10.97
N MET A 570 -5.05 -7.60 11.87
CA MET A 570 -3.87 -7.98 12.66
C MET A 570 -4.17 -9.16 13.58
N VAL A 571 -5.26 -9.12 14.36
CA VAL A 571 -5.66 -10.24 15.22
C VAL A 571 -5.97 -11.49 14.38
N LEU A 572 -6.70 -11.32 13.27
CA LEU A 572 -7.03 -12.41 12.34
C LEU A 572 -5.77 -13.04 11.74
N ASN A 573 -4.80 -12.24 11.31
CA ASN A 573 -3.55 -12.72 10.73
C ASN A 573 -2.74 -13.54 11.74
N ASN A 574 -2.68 -13.12 13.02
CA ASN A 574 -2.00 -13.89 14.05
C ASN A 574 -2.69 -15.23 14.30
N LEU A 575 -4.02 -15.26 14.41
CA LEU A 575 -4.77 -16.51 14.53
C LEU A 575 -4.59 -17.42 13.30
N ARG A 576 -4.63 -16.86 12.10
CA ARG A 576 -4.43 -17.61 10.85
C ARG A 576 -3.01 -18.15 10.76
N LYS A 577 -2.01 -17.40 11.19
CA LYS A 577 -0.61 -17.84 11.21
C LYS A 577 -0.38 -19.00 12.19
N GLU A 578 -0.95 -18.93 13.40
CA GLU A 578 -0.92 -20.05 14.37
C GLU A 578 -1.56 -21.33 13.82
N ARG A 579 -2.46 -21.17 12.85
CA ARG A 579 -3.17 -22.24 12.16
C ARG A 579 -2.59 -22.62 10.79
N GLU A 580 -1.42 -22.11 10.43
CA GLU A 580 -0.75 -22.35 9.14
C GLU A 580 -1.63 -21.98 7.92
N MET A 581 -2.48 -20.96 8.08
CA MET A 581 -3.31 -20.41 7.00
C MET A 581 -2.71 -19.12 6.44
N ASN A 582 -3.09 -18.77 5.21
CA ASN A 582 -2.66 -17.52 4.57
C ASN A 582 -3.10 -16.29 5.38
N THR A 583 -2.32 -15.21 5.34
CA THR A 583 -2.61 -13.93 5.98
C THR A 583 -3.06 -12.89 4.95
N PHE A 584 -3.61 -11.77 5.42
CA PHE A 584 -4.14 -10.70 4.58
C PHE A 584 -3.37 -9.40 4.77
N MET A 585 -2.98 -8.76 3.66
CA MET A 585 -2.37 -7.43 3.71
C MET A 585 -3.44 -6.33 3.81
N PHE A 586 -3.16 -5.23 4.50
CA PHE A 586 -4.02 -4.04 4.48
C PHE A 586 -3.48 -2.97 3.53
N ARG A 587 -4.26 -2.62 2.50
CA ARG A 587 -3.85 -1.79 1.36
C ARG A 587 -4.92 -0.75 0.99
N PRO A 588 -5.16 0.27 1.84
CA PRO A 588 -6.27 1.22 1.67
C PRO A 588 -6.03 2.21 0.52
N HIS A 589 -7.12 2.71 -0.08
CA HIS A 589 -7.10 3.99 -0.81
C HIS A 589 -6.81 5.11 0.18
N CYS A 590 -5.76 5.88 -0.08
CA CYS A 590 -5.27 6.87 0.86
C CYS A 590 -4.52 8.00 0.17
N GLY A 591 -4.86 9.24 0.54
CA GLY A 591 -4.23 10.44 0.04
C GLY A 591 -4.50 10.72 -1.43
N GLU A 592 -5.58 10.19 -2.02
CA GLU A 592 -6.08 10.67 -3.31
C GLU A 592 -6.68 12.06 -3.16
N ALA A 593 -7.51 12.21 -2.12
CA ALA A 593 -8.13 13.45 -1.69
C ALA A 593 -8.13 13.52 -0.15
N GLY A 594 -8.97 14.38 0.44
CA GLY A 594 -9.12 14.47 1.89
C GLY A 594 -7.92 15.03 2.66
N SER A 595 -7.89 14.68 3.95
CA SER A 595 -6.99 15.22 4.96
C SER A 595 -5.61 14.54 4.96
N ILE A 596 -4.56 15.28 5.31
CA ILE A 596 -3.22 14.71 5.50
C ILE A 596 -3.19 13.66 6.62
N THR A 597 -4.13 13.74 7.57
CA THR A 597 -4.25 12.78 8.69
C THR A 597 -4.50 11.36 8.21
N HIS A 598 -5.13 11.18 7.04
CA HIS A 598 -5.36 9.87 6.43
C HIS A 598 -4.04 9.16 6.13
N LEU A 599 -3.08 9.88 5.54
CA LEU A 599 -1.76 9.37 5.19
C LEU A 599 -0.93 9.01 6.43
N VAL A 600 -1.14 9.70 7.56
CA VAL A 600 -0.52 9.34 8.84
C VAL A 600 -1.08 8.02 9.35
N SER A 601 -2.40 7.88 9.37
CA SER A 601 -3.06 6.64 9.79
C SER A 601 -2.63 5.45 8.93
N ALA A 602 -2.54 5.64 7.62
CA ALA A 602 -2.04 4.62 6.69
C ALA A 602 -0.54 4.35 6.86
N PHE A 603 0.28 5.36 7.16
CA PHE A 603 1.71 5.16 7.43
C PHE A 603 1.94 4.22 8.64
N LEU A 604 1.09 4.30 9.66
CA LEU A 604 1.13 3.36 10.79
C LEU A 604 0.61 1.98 10.39
N THR A 605 -0.57 1.92 9.78
CA THR A 605 -1.37 0.68 9.72
C THR A 605 -1.25 -0.10 8.41
N ALA A 606 -0.95 0.56 7.29
CA ALA A 606 -0.99 -0.05 5.97
C ALA A 606 0.35 -0.67 5.58
N ASP A 607 0.26 -1.80 4.87
CA ASP A 607 1.40 -2.39 4.18
C ASP A 607 1.82 -1.52 2.98
N ASN A 608 0.84 -1.09 2.17
CA ASN A 608 1.01 -0.12 1.08
C ASN A 608 -0.28 0.67 0.86
N ILE A 609 -0.23 1.74 0.06
CA ILE A 609 -1.39 2.59 -0.23
C ILE A 609 -1.72 2.66 -1.72
N SER A 610 -2.95 3.04 -2.02
CA SER A 610 -3.38 3.42 -3.37
C SER A 610 -3.57 4.94 -3.47
N HIS A 611 -3.13 5.53 -4.58
CA HIS A 611 -3.05 6.96 -4.94
C HIS A 611 -1.91 7.77 -4.31
N GLY A 612 -1.97 8.13 -3.03
CA GLY A 612 -0.90 8.87 -2.35
C GLY A 612 -0.57 10.28 -2.87
N LEU A 613 -1.44 10.91 -3.68
CA LEU A 613 -1.23 12.25 -4.26
C LEU A 613 -0.90 13.33 -3.22
N ASN A 614 -1.58 13.29 -2.08
CA ASN A 614 -1.42 14.27 -0.99
C ASN A 614 -0.07 14.17 -0.26
N LEU A 615 0.76 13.14 -0.50
CA LEU A 615 2.11 13.08 0.05
C LEU A 615 2.95 14.30 -0.39
N LYS A 616 2.72 14.81 -1.60
CA LYS A 616 3.38 16.03 -2.11
C LYS A 616 3.15 17.27 -1.23
N LYS A 617 2.09 17.28 -0.40
CA LYS A 617 1.76 18.38 0.52
C LYS A 617 2.51 18.30 1.85
N SER A 618 3.15 17.17 2.16
CA SER A 618 3.86 16.95 3.42
C SER A 618 5.25 16.37 3.15
N PRO A 619 6.30 17.21 3.11
CA PRO A 619 7.67 16.75 2.95
C PRO A 619 8.09 15.72 4.01
N VAL A 620 7.56 15.84 5.23
CA VAL A 620 7.85 14.89 6.33
C VAL A 620 7.31 13.50 6.01
N LEU A 621 6.04 13.40 5.61
CA LEU A 621 5.45 12.11 5.25
C LEU A 621 6.08 11.54 3.98
N GLU A 622 6.28 12.35 2.95
CA GLU A 622 6.93 11.90 1.72
C GLU A 622 8.33 11.31 2.02
N TYR A 623 9.11 11.96 2.89
CA TYR A 623 10.41 11.47 3.30
C TYR A 623 10.33 10.20 4.15
N LEU A 624 9.35 10.06 5.04
CA LEU A 624 9.10 8.81 5.76
C LEU A 624 8.72 7.66 4.83
N TYR A 625 7.89 7.92 3.80
CA TYR A 625 7.52 6.91 2.81
C TYR A 625 8.73 6.46 2.00
N TYR A 626 9.66 7.39 1.70
CA TYR A 626 10.96 7.05 1.13
C TYR A 626 11.83 6.23 2.10
N LEU A 627 12.03 6.66 3.35
CA LEU A 627 12.90 5.97 4.31
C LEU A 627 12.39 4.57 4.69
N ALA A 628 11.07 4.41 4.80
CA ALA A 628 10.43 3.13 5.07
C ALA A 628 10.04 2.35 3.79
N GLN A 629 10.41 2.85 2.61
CA GLN A 629 10.13 2.25 1.29
C GLN A 629 8.69 1.73 1.17
N VAL A 630 7.72 2.55 1.61
CA VAL A 630 6.30 2.20 1.62
C VAL A 630 5.79 2.19 0.19
N PRO A 631 5.23 1.08 -0.32
CA PRO A 631 4.77 1.03 -1.70
C PRO A 631 3.53 1.91 -1.94
N ILE A 632 3.44 2.50 -3.13
CA ILE A 632 2.36 3.37 -3.57
C ILE A 632 1.89 2.92 -4.96
N ALA A 633 0.66 2.44 -5.07
CA ALA A 633 0.03 2.17 -6.37
C ALA A 633 -0.66 3.45 -6.85
N MET A 634 -0.27 3.99 -8.00
CA MET A 634 -0.81 5.24 -8.52
C MET A 634 -1.49 5.02 -9.87
N SER A 635 -2.62 5.69 -10.08
CA SER A 635 -3.40 5.62 -11.34
C SER A 635 -3.49 7.00 -12.01
N PRO A 636 -2.45 7.45 -12.73
CA PRO A 636 -2.39 8.79 -13.30
C PRO A 636 -3.55 9.17 -14.23
N LEU A 637 -4.09 8.26 -15.05
CA LEU A 637 -5.24 8.57 -15.92
C LEU A 637 -6.54 8.75 -15.15
N SER A 638 -6.76 7.94 -14.11
CA SER A 638 -7.88 8.13 -13.18
C SER A 638 -7.77 9.48 -12.48
N ASN A 639 -6.61 9.76 -11.89
CA ASN A 639 -6.32 11.02 -11.22
C ASN A 639 -6.49 12.23 -12.16
N ASN A 640 -6.13 12.09 -13.44
CA ASN A 640 -6.34 13.11 -14.48
C ASN A 640 -7.81 13.45 -14.72
N SER A 641 -8.67 12.45 -14.67
CA SER A 641 -10.10 12.60 -14.93
C SER A 641 -10.90 13.10 -13.72
N LEU A 642 -10.37 12.91 -12.51
CA LEU A 642 -11.08 13.19 -11.26
C LEU A 642 -10.54 14.38 -10.46
N PHE A 643 -9.21 14.56 -10.35
CA PHE A 643 -8.64 15.41 -9.30
C PHE A 643 -7.62 16.44 -9.78
N LEU A 644 -6.71 16.09 -10.70
CA LEU A 644 -5.63 16.98 -11.13
C LEU A 644 -5.16 16.66 -12.53
N GLN A 645 -4.75 17.66 -13.30
CA GLN A 645 -4.16 17.46 -14.63
C GLN A 645 -2.99 16.47 -14.60
N TYR A 646 -2.86 15.64 -15.64
CA TYR A 646 -1.83 14.60 -15.75
C TYR A 646 -0.40 15.14 -15.52
N SER A 647 -0.09 16.31 -16.08
CA SER A 647 1.23 16.96 -15.93
C SER A 647 1.56 17.40 -14.50
N LYS A 648 0.55 17.55 -13.64
CA LYS A 648 0.71 17.91 -12.23
C LYS A 648 0.78 16.69 -11.31
N ASN A 649 0.58 15.48 -11.84
CA ASN A 649 0.63 14.26 -11.06
C ASN A 649 2.05 14.03 -10.50
N PRO A 650 2.20 13.75 -9.19
CA PRO A 650 3.52 13.62 -8.55
C PRO A 650 4.24 12.31 -8.83
N PHE A 651 3.66 11.38 -9.60
CA PHE A 651 4.26 10.06 -9.86
C PHE A 651 5.73 10.12 -10.31
N CYS A 652 6.03 10.94 -11.32
CA CYS A 652 7.39 11.06 -11.85
C CYS A 652 8.36 11.65 -10.80
N GLU A 653 7.90 12.64 -10.04
CA GLU A 653 8.65 13.25 -8.93
C GLU A 653 8.97 12.20 -7.84
N PHE A 654 7.98 11.40 -7.45
CA PHE A 654 8.14 10.33 -6.47
C PHE A 654 9.12 9.25 -6.96
N LEU A 655 9.03 8.84 -8.23
CA LEU A 655 9.98 7.91 -8.83
C LEU A 655 11.41 8.45 -8.80
N ARG A 656 11.62 9.73 -9.17
CA ARG A 656 12.95 10.35 -9.18
C ARG A 656 13.54 10.43 -7.77
N LYS A 657 12.74 10.83 -6.78
CA LYS A 657 13.12 10.83 -5.36
C LYS A 657 13.40 9.44 -4.78
N GLY A 658 12.95 8.37 -5.46
CA GLY A 658 13.22 6.98 -5.08
C GLY A 658 12.16 6.38 -4.15
N LEU A 659 10.94 6.91 -4.16
CA LEU A 659 9.80 6.26 -3.52
C LEU A 659 9.43 4.99 -4.31
N CYS A 660 8.91 3.99 -3.60
CA CYS A 660 8.49 2.71 -4.19
C CYS A 660 7.11 2.87 -4.87
N VAL A 661 7.10 3.41 -6.09
CA VAL A 661 5.86 3.65 -6.85
C VAL A 661 5.62 2.56 -7.91
N SER A 662 4.34 2.27 -8.16
CA SER A 662 3.87 1.41 -9.25
C SER A 662 2.71 2.08 -10.01
N LEU A 663 2.56 1.78 -11.30
CA LEU A 663 1.42 2.22 -12.11
C LEU A 663 0.29 1.20 -12.04
N SER A 664 -0.94 1.71 -11.92
CA SER A 664 -2.18 0.94 -11.85
C SER A 664 -3.29 1.59 -12.67
N THR A 665 -4.39 0.87 -12.92
CA THR A 665 -5.43 1.33 -13.86
C THR A 665 -6.70 1.86 -13.20
N ASP A 666 -6.93 1.55 -11.93
CA ASP A 666 -8.15 1.91 -11.19
C ASP A 666 -9.43 1.32 -11.81
N ASP A 667 -10.09 2.06 -12.70
CA ASP A 667 -11.27 1.64 -13.45
C ASP A 667 -11.00 1.68 -14.97
N PRO A 668 -10.43 0.62 -15.57
CA PRO A 668 -10.27 0.51 -17.02
C PRO A 668 -11.50 0.90 -17.84
N MET A 669 -12.69 0.50 -17.40
CA MET A 669 -13.96 0.81 -18.06
C MET A 669 -14.16 2.33 -18.22
N GLN A 670 -13.74 3.10 -17.23
CA GLN A 670 -14.03 4.52 -17.12
C GLN A 670 -12.91 5.39 -17.70
N PHE A 671 -11.66 4.93 -17.66
CA PHE A 671 -10.49 5.79 -17.95
C PHE A 671 -9.66 5.36 -19.17
N HIS A 672 -9.86 4.15 -19.69
CA HIS A 672 -8.99 3.56 -20.70
C HIS A 672 -9.73 3.25 -22.00
N TYR A 673 -9.03 3.36 -23.13
CA TYR A 673 -9.59 3.11 -24.46
C TYR A 673 -9.07 1.82 -25.09
N THR A 674 -7.93 1.32 -24.65
CA THR A 674 -7.24 0.18 -25.29
C THR A 674 -7.70 -1.18 -24.76
N LYS A 675 -7.27 -2.26 -25.42
CA LYS A 675 -7.49 -3.65 -24.94
C LYS A 675 -6.59 -4.00 -23.75
N GLU A 676 -5.46 -3.29 -23.59
CA GLU A 676 -4.47 -3.54 -22.55
C GLU A 676 -4.31 -2.29 -21.66
N PRO A 677 -5.25 -2.04 -20.71
CA PRO A 677 -5.31 -0.81 -19.93
C PRO A 677 -3.99 -0.49 -19.20
N LEU A 678 -3.38 -1.50 -18.58
CA LEU A 678 -2.09 -1.33 -17.89
C LEU A 678 -0.95 -1.00 -18.85
N MET A 679 -1.01 -1.41 -20.12
CA MET A 679 0.00 -1.01 -21.11
C MET A 679 -0.22 0.42 -21.58
N GLU A 680 -1.48 0.86 -21.67
CA GLU A 680 -1.84 2.25 -21.95
C GLU A 680 -1.33 3.23 -20.88
N GLU A 681 -1.47 2.90 -19.58
CA GLU A 681 -0.87 3.70 -18.50
C GLU A 681 0.64 3.86 -18.65
N TYR A 682 1.36 2.75 -18.87
CA TYR A 682 2.81 2.81 -19.06
C TYR A 682 3.20 3.57 -20.33
N ALA A 683 2.47 3.38 -21.44
CA ALA A 683 2.76 4.06 -22.70
C ALA A 683 2.58 5.58 -22.56
N ILE A 684 1.49 6.03 -21.94
CA ILE A 684 1.23 7.46 -21.73
C ILE A 684 2.24 8.06 -20.75
N ALA A 685 2.50 7.39 -19.62
CA ALA A 685 3.49 7.82 -18.64
C ALA A 685 4.88 7.96 -19.26
N ALA A 686 5.32 6.96 -20.04
CA ALA A 686 6.62 6.98 -20.70
C ALA A 686 6.74 8.12 -21.72
N GLN A 687 5.70 8.38 -22.50
CA GLN A 687 5.73 9.43 -23.52
C GLN A 687 5.65 10.85 -22.94
N LEU A 688 4.86 11.05 -21.89
CA LEU A 688 4.67 12.37 -21.27
C LEU A 688 5.80 12.73 -20.31
N TRP A 689 6.25 11.79 -19.47
CA TRP A 689 7.33 12.02 -18.50
C TRP A 689 8.72 11.65 -19.02
N LYS A 690 8.83 11.15 -20.25
CA LYS A 690 10.08 10.75 -20.89
C LYS A 690 10.81 9.65 -20.10
N LEU A 691 10.05 8.66 -19.63
CA LEU A 691 10.62 7.53 -18.89
C LEU A 691 11.43 6.64 -19.84
N SER A 692 12.63 6.28 -19.40
CA SER A 692 13.48 5.30 -20.07
C SER A 692 12.93 3.87 -19.93
N THR A 693 13.47 2.93 -20.70
CA THR A 693 13.14 1.50 -20.54
C THR A 693 13.51 1.00 -19.14
N CYS A 694 14.62 1.49 -18.55
CA CYS A 694 15.01 1.11 -17.20
C CYS A 694 13.99 1.59 -16.16
N ASP A 695 13.44 2.79 -16.33
CA ASP A 695 12.39 3.33 -15.45
C ASP A 695 11.12 2.50 -15.52
N CYS A 696 10.66 2.18 -16.74
CA CYS A 696 9.48 1.32 -16.92
C CYS A 696 9.67 -0.06 -16.30
N CYS A 697 10.87 -0.66 -16.42
CA CYS A 697 11.20 -1.92 -15.78
C CYS A 697 11.31 -1.81 -14.25
N GLU A 698 11.80 -0.69 -13.71
CA GLU A 698 11.84 -0.39 -12.26
C GLU A 698 10.41 -0.32 -11.68
N ILE A 699 9.52 0.42 -12.36
CA ILE A 699 8.10 0.52 -11.99
C ILE A 699 7.43 -0.88 -12.05
N ALA A 700 7.70 -1.66 -13.10
CA ALA A 700 7.18 -3.03 -13.22
C ALA A 700 7.69 -3.95 -12.10
N ARG A 701 8.99 -3.89 -11.78
CA ARG A 701 9.57 -4.62 -10.64
C ARG A 701 8.90 -4.24 -9.32
N ASN A 702 8.69 -2.96 -9.08
CA ASN A 702 8.02 -2.46 -7.88
C ASN A 702 6.58 -2.96 -7.78
N SER A 703 5.85 -3.04 -8.91
CA SER A 703 4.50 -3.61 -8.94
C SER A 703 4.46 -5.07 -8.48
N VAL A 704 5.42 -5.90 -8.90
CA VAL A 704 5.54 -7.30 -8.45
C VAL A 704 5.90 -7.35 -6.97
N LEU A 705 6.83 -6.51 -6.52
CA LEU A 705 7.20 -6.43 -5.11
C LEU A 705 6.02 -6.07 -4.23
N GLN A 706 5.21 -5.08 -4.62
CA GLN A 706 4.02 -4.59 -3.90
C GLN A 706 2.84 -5.57 -3.96
N SER A 707 2.72 -6.39 -5.01
CA SER A 707 1.59 -7.30 -5.17
C SER A 707 1.46 -8.36 -4.06
N GLY A 708 0.29 -8.97 -3.98
CA GLY A 708 -0.03 -10.17 -3.20
C GLY A 708 0.29 -11.47 -3.92
N LEU A 709 1.32 -11.51 -4.77
CA LEU A 709 1.86 -12.76 -5.27
C LEU A 709 2.59 -13.53 -4.16
N SER A 710 2.56 -14.86 -4.22
CA SER A 710 3.26 -15.71 -3.26
C SER A 710 4.78 -15.57 -3.34
N HIS A 711 5.49 -16.00 -2.29
CA HIS A 711 6.94 -16.03 -2.28
C HIS A 711 7.52 -16.80 -3.48
N GLN A 712 6.90 -17.93 -3.85
CA GLN A 712 7.34 -18.76 -4.97
C GLN A 712 7.21 -18.03 -6.31
N GLU A 713 6.10 -17.32 -6.52
CA GLU A 713 5.86 -16.51 -7.72
C GLU A 713 6.83 -15.35 -7.80
N LYS A 714 7.02 -14.59 -6.70
CA LYS A 714 7.99 -13.49 -6.66
C LYS A 714 9.42 -13.98 -6.90
N LYS A 715 9.80 -15.12 -6.35
CA LYS A 715 11.09 -15.76 -6.63
C LYS A 715 11.26 -16.10 -8.11
N HIS A 716 10.20 -16.59 -8.76
CA HIS A 716 10.22 -16.88 -10.19
C HIS A 716 10.27 -15.60 -11.06
N PHE A 717 9.61 -14.53 -10.63
CA PHE A 717 9.47 -13.28 -11.39
C PHE A 717 10.63 -12.30 -11.20
N LEU A 718 11.26 -12.28 -10.04
CA LEU A 718 12.28 -11.30 -9.68
C LEU A 718 13.68 -11.90 -9.50
N GLY A 719 13.78 -13.22 -9.27
CA GLY A 719 15.02 -13.94 -9.01
C GLY A 719 15.05 -14.61 -7.64
N SER A 720 16.00 -15.53 -7.44
CA SER A 720 16.11 -16.33 -6.21
C SER A 720 16.32 -15.51 -4.95
N ASN A 721 16.98 -14.36 -5.08
CA ASN A 721 17.46 -13.55 -3.98
C ASN A 721 16.63 -12.28 -3.77
N TYR A 722 15.41 -12.20 -4.33
CA TYR A 722 14.62 -10.97 -4.38
C TYR A 722 14.30 -10.33 -3.01
N LEU A 723 14.43 -11.08 -1.90
CA LEU A 723 14.29 -10.59 -0.53
C LEU A 723 15.49 -9.78 -0.03
N GLN A 724 16.64 -9.89 -0.71
CA GLN A 724 17.77 -9.02 -0.44
C GLN A 724 17.48 -7.63 -0.98
N ASP A 725 18.04 -6.61 -0.34
CA ASP A 725 17.94 -5.24 -0.84
C ASP A 725 19.09 -4.92 -1.82
N GLY A 726 18.87 -3.91 -2.66
CA GLY A 726 19.86 -3.42 -3.60
C GLY A 726 20.20 -4.40 -4.73
N PRO A 727 21.44 -4.34 -5.29
CA PRO A 727 21.80 -5.13 -6.47
C PRO A 727 21.78 -6.65 -6.22
N ALA A 728 22.03 -7.09 -4.98
CA ALA A 728 21.99 -8.51 -4.61
C ALA A 728 20.57 -9.12 -4.74
N GLY A 729 19.53 -8.29 -4.59
CA GLY A 729 18.13 -8.69 -4.73
C GLY A 729 17.52 -8.46 -6.10
N ASN A 730 18.35 -8.22 -7.11
CA ASN A 730 17.91 -8.00 -8.47
C ASN A 730 18.55 -9.00 -9.41
N ASP A 731 17.74 -9.82 -10.07
CA ASP A 731 18.18 -10.58 -11.24
C ASP A 731 17.75 -9.83 -12.50
N ILE A 732 18.71 -9.14 -13.14
CA ILE A 732 18.47 -8.37 -14.37
C ILE A 732 17.89 -9.23 -15.51
N ARG A 733 18.15 -10.55 -15.51
CA ARG A 733 17.59 -11.50 -16.50
C ARG A 733 16.11 -11.80 -16.26
N ARG A 734 15.53 -11.27 -15.17
CA ARG A 734 14.13 -11.41 -14.78
C ARG A 734 13.43 -10.05 -14.79
N THR A 735 14.07 -9.04 -14.22
CA THR A 735 13.48 -7.72 -14.00
C THR A 735 13.79 -6.72 -15.11
N ASN A 736 14.85 -6.95 -15.88
CA ASN A 736 15.41 -5.99 -16.83
C ASN A 736 15.63 -4.58 -16.23
N VAL A 737 15.96 -4.51 -14.94
CA VAL A 737 16.39 -3.29 -14.26
C VAL A 737 17.90 -3.33 -14.13
N ALA A 738 18.58 -2.30 -14.66
CA ALA A 738 20.03 -2.20 -14.62
C ALA A 738 20.57 -2.37 -13.19
N GLN A 739 21.67 -3.10 -13.03
CA GLN A 739 22.31 -3.25 -11.72
C GLN A 739 22.88 -1.91 -11.23
N ILE A 740 23.30 -1.06 -12.17
CA ILE A 740 23.69 0.32 -11.88
C ILE A 740 22.55 1.07 -11.18
N ARG A 741 21.33 0.98 -11.71
CA ARG A 741 20.12 1.60 -11.10
C ARG A 741 19.90 1.10 -9.68
N MET A 742 19.93 -0.23 -9.50
CA MET A 742 19.71 -0.86 -8.19
C MET A 742 20.78 -0.45 -7.18
N THR A 743 22.03 -0.34 -7.63
CA THR A 743 23.15 0.10 -6.80
C THR A 743 22.98 1.56 -6.39
N TYR A 744 22.65 2.45 -7.32
CA TYR A 744 22.38 3.87 -7.02
C TYR A 744 21.25 4.05 -5.99
N ARG A 745 20.11 3.38 -6.20
CA ARG A 745 18.96 3.44 -5.27
C ARG A 745 19.35 2.97 -3.88
N TYR A 746 20.06 1.84 -3.80
CA TYR A 746 20.49 1.24 -2.55
C TYR A 746 21.51 2.08 -1.79
N GLU A 747 22.57 2.52 -2.47
CA GLU A 747 23.60 3.39 -1.88
C GLU A 747 22.96 4.71 -1.41
N THR A 748 22.03 5.28 -2.18
CA THR A 748 21.35 6.53 -1.80
C THR A 748 20.47 6.35 -0.56
N LEU A 749 19.65 5.29 -0.48
CA LEU A 749 18.85 5.00 0.70
C LEU A 749 19.71 4.77 1.95
N ARG A 750 20.79 3.99 1.83
CA ARG A 750 21.71 3.72 2.94
C ARG A 750 22.37 5.00 3.45
N ASN A 751 22.73 5.91 2.56
CA ASN A 751 23.28 7.20 2.94
C ASN A 751 22.26 8.05 3.71
N GLU A 752 21.00 8.11 3.27
CA GLU A 752 19.96 8.85 4.01
C GLU A 752 19.70 8.24 5.40
N LEU A 753 19.68 6.91 5.49
CA LEU A 753 19.52 6.20 6.77
C LEU A 753 20.73 6.37 7.70
N SER A 754 21.94 6.45 7.16
CA SER A 754 23.14 6.66 7.98
C SER A 754 23.12 8.03 8.67
N PHE A 755 22.53 9.06 8.04
CA PHE A 755 22.35 10.36 8.68
C PHE A 755 21.47 10.28 9.92
N LEU A 756 20.54 9.33 9.98
CA LEU A 756 19.71 9.16 11.15
C LEU A 756 20.51 8.56 12.31
N VAL A 757 21.32 7.53 12.03
CA VAL A 757 22.07 6.79 13.06
C VAL A 757 23.28 7.58 13.58
N ASP A 758 23.99 8.28 12.69
CA ASP A 758 25.20 9.03 13.04
C ASP A 758 24.91 10.21 14.00
N ALA A 759 23.72 10.81 13.88
CA ALA A 759 23.25 11.88 14.75
C ALA A 759 23.13 11.39 16.21
N VAL A 760 22.43 10.27 16.43
CA VAL A 760 22.11 9.76 17.77
C VAL A 760 23.35 9.20 18.49
N LYS A 761 24.23 8.48 17.78
CA LYS A 761 25.49 7.95 18.36
C LYS A 761 26.47 9.02 18.83
N THR A 762 26.28 10.26 18.41
CA THR A 762 27.13 11.39 18.82
C THR A 762 26.72 11.95 20.18
N GLU A 763 25.48 11.71 20.61
CA GLU A 763 24.95 12.08 21.91
C GLU A 763 25.28 11.06 23.00
N GLU A 764 25.21 9.75 22.70
CA GLU A 764 25.59 8.69 23.66
C GLU A 764 27.07 8.73 24.03
N ALA A 765 27.95 9.05 23.07
CA ALA A 765 29.39 9.20 23.32
C ALA A 765 29.75 10.48 24.10
N GLN A 766 28.78 11.36 24.37
CA GLN A 766 28.95 12.60 25.14
C GLN A 766 28.28 12.55 26.52
N LYS A 767 27.59 11.46 26.87
CA LYS A 767 27.14 11.23 28.26
C LYS A 767 28.33 10.66 29.06
N PRO A 768 28.72 11.28 30.20
CA PRO A 768 29.90 10.91 30.97
C PRO A 768 29.83 9.52 31.59
#